data_AF-A0A1G1CKK0-F1
#
_entry.id   AF-A0A1G1CKK0-F1
#
_cell.length_a   1.000
_cell.length_b   1.000
_cell.length_c   1.000
_cell.angle_alpha   90.00
_cell.angle_beta   90.00
_cell.angle_gamma   90.00
#
_symmetry.space_group_name_H-M   'P 1'
#
loop_
_entity.id
_entity.type
_entity.pdbx_description
1 polymer ?
#
loop_
_entity_poly.entity_id
_entity_poly.type
_entity_poly.pdbx_seq_one_letter_code
_entity_poly.pdbx_strand_id
1 'polypeptide(L)'
;MINKNLFLILIFLGILFHPAPALAVAPGWLHTEGRLVKDSQGDVATLGGVNMFVCLQNEPEKFAQAKAMGAQVVRLMLWKNAIENPSGLAINDPCFGQGGVAAIDKAIEYASNAGLRVILEHQIWSYQLAPAPANFWIDPVLQASWLDMWKLLVARYKDNPTVIGVDLMNEPYSISILHGSVTPDPQGAWEAIAENAVNELRPLNPNLLFMIEGWGPRTNPSWRDLPFLQQPNTIYSDHIYYTGRTYDWATAYQSGNFAQGRTLFQSMVSDRYGRYLNAGVPVWIGEVGFLTTDPGWETQMRDELEILEGFRIDYSVFVYGVSRWNLSYDIVNSTYTLTAVGQIVSERLKNLIYPPATPTPSVPRTYYVSPSGNDNNPGTPSQPWQTIQKAANTMIAGDSVNVLAGSYSETHIDIDHSGGTFLAQEGAIITGQIDIGGSSNIINGFEITSPAGDWGIQVRGTGNLVENNDIHNTMQDGITFYGDNNIIRGNYIHDLVETSTHVDFFQTSGPASNIIFEGNLCINPNTTGNNQIAMVESRSDNTIDNLIFRNNIFVINDPGTGQLNFHRHTELGEGVISNITVVNNTFVHLSGMGYESIWMINITTGVVKNNLIVNWGDSTHSYILVSGISSGIDISNNAIYKTSCCAPMGDPYPDDIWMQDPKLVNFAGLDFHLLGTSLVIDKGIDSAVNTDFDGMPRPQGAGFDIGAYEFVINSPSPTPSPPPPPETDLDSDQDTDFLDLILLILGFGVGGLADFNHTGLVDLFDFNALIQDIIN
;
A
#
# COMPACT_ATOMS: atom_id res chain seq x y z
N MET A 1 55.61 36.13 29.44
CA MET A 1 55.77 34.96 28.57
C MET A 1 54.42 34.63 27.96
N ILE A 2 54.46 34.27 26.68
CA ILE A 2 53.36 34.14 25.72
C ILE A 2 52.36 33.05 26.14
N ASN A 3 51.05 33.31 26.02
CA ASN A 3 50.24 32.50 25.11
C ASN A 3 49.00 33.24 24.59
N LYS A 4 49.03 33.49 23.29
CA LYS A 4 47.89 33.84 22.44
C LYS A 4 47.12 32.54 22.19
N ASN A 5 45.82 32.53 22.49
CA ASN A 5 44.75 31.83 21.75
C ASN A 5 43.48 31.79 22.60
N LEU A 6 42.67 32.85 22.55
CA LEU A 6 41.20 32.76 22.50
C LEU A 6 40.67 34.15 22.10
N PHE A 7 40.92 34.49 20.83
CA PHE A 7 40.19 35.52 20.13
C PHE A 7 39.00 34.80 19.47
N LEU A 8 37.80 35.35 19.64
CA LEU A 8 36.45 34.80 19.38
C LEU A 8 35.75 34.19 20.61
N ILE A 9 34.48 34.57 20.75
CA ILE A 9 33.52 34.30 21.84
C ILE A 9 33.58 35.34 22.96
N LEU A 10 33.00 36.53 22.68
CA LEU A 10 32.24 37.36 23.64
C LEU A 10 31.73 38.62 22.91
N ILE A 11 30.87 38.42 21.92
CA ILE A 11 29.93 39.44 21.44
C ILE A 11 28.60 38.71 21.35
N PHE A 12 27.68 38.95 22.28
CA PHE A 12 26.22 38.90 22.09
C PHE A 12 25.55 39.03 23.46
N LEU A 13 25.27 40.25 23.89
CA LEU A 13 24.21 40.55 24.85
C LEU A 13 23.93 42.06 24.82
N GLY A 14 22.88 42.42 24.09
CA GLY A 14 22.44 43.81 23.95
C GLY A 14 21.83 44.13 22.58
N ILE A 15 20.98 43.24 22.04
CA ILE A 15 20.07 43.64 20.96
C ILE A 15 18.68 43.77 21.59
N LEU A 16 18.21 45.01 21.62
CA LEU A 16 16.81 45.37 21.79
C LEU A 16 15.97 44.51 20.83
N PHE A 17 15.16 43.59 21.39
CA PHE A 17 14.10 42.93 20.65
C PHE A 17 13.16 43.99 20.10
N HIS A 18 13.35 44.38 18.84
CA HIS A 18 12.25 44.88 18.04
C HIS A 18 11.36 43.68 17.75
N PRO A 19 10.04 43.77 17.95
CA PRO A 19 9.15 42.72 17.47
C PRO A 19 9.37 42.63 15.95
N ALA A 20 9.67 41.42 15.47
CA ALA A 20 9.61 41.16 14.04
C ALA A 20 8.21 41.60 13.56
N PRO A 21 8.09 42.26 12.40
CA PRO A 21 6.77 42.58 11.86
C PRO A 21 5.99 41.26 11.75
N ALA A 22 4.80 41.25 12.33
CA ALA A 22 3.85 40.16 12.20
C ALA A 22 3.74 39.76 10.73
N LEU A 23 4.07 38.50 10.42
CA LEU A 23 3.72 37.94 9.13
C LEU A 23 2.19 37.91 9.08
N ALA A 24 1.61 38.73 8.20
CA ALA A 24 0.19 38.70 7.91
C ALA A 24 -0.23 37.27 7.55
N VAL A 25 -1.50 36.91 7.83
CA VAL A 25 -2.10 35.63 7.43
C VAL A 25 -1.72 35.30 5.99
N ALA A 26 -1.32 34.05 5.73
CA ALA A 26 -0.98 33.60 4.38
C ALA A 26 -2.13 33.99 3.41
N PRO A 27 -1.82 34.67 2.29
CA PRO A 27 -2.86 35.18 1.41
C PRO A 27 -3.72 34.04 0.83
N GLY A 28 -5.02 34.28 0.69
CA GLY A 28 -5.95 33.37 0.01
C GLY A 28 -6.87 32.56 0.92
N TRP A 29 -7.93 32.06 0.31
CA TRP A 29 -8.92 31.16 0.92
C TRP A 29 -8.46 29.71 0.82
N LEU A 30 -8.97 28.88 1.72
CA LEU A 30 -8.81 27.44 1.65
C LEU A 30 -10.00 26.81 0.96
N HIS A 31 -9.79 25.64 0.36
CA HIS A 31 -10.85 24.84 -0.23
C HIS A 31 -10.61 23.36 0.01
N THR A 32 -11.64 22.54 -0.11
CA THR A 32 -11.49 21.08 -0.04
C THR A 32 -11.25 20.50 -1.44
N GLU A 33 -10.33 19.56 -1.54
CA GLU A 33 -10.09 18.77 -2.75
C GLU A 33 -9.86 17.31 -2.37
N GLY A 34 -10.82 16.44 -2.70
CA GLY A 34 -10.88 15.10 -2.11
C GLY A 34 -10.84 15.19 -0.58
N ARG A 35 -10.11 14.28 0.07
CA ARG A 35 -9.99 14.25 1.54
C ARG A 35 -9.09 15.32 2.15
N LEU A 36 -8.59 16.28 1.37
CA LEU A 36 -7.60 17.27 1.81
C LEU A 36 -8.17 18.69 1.79
N VAL A 37 -7.58 19.56 2.61
CA VAL A 37 -7.77 21.02 2.54
C VAL A 37 -6.56 21.62 1.85
N LYS A 38 -6.78 22.51 0.89
CA LYS A 38 -5.75 23.12 0.07
C LYS A 38 -5.86 24.64 0.05
N ASP A 39 -4.74 25.30 -0.14
CA ASP A 39 -4.69 26.75 -0.37
C ASP A 39 -4.92 27.10 -1.85
N SER A 40 -4.88 28.39 -2.19
CA SER A 40 -5.09 28.86 -3.56
C SER A 40 -3.97 28.47 -4.55
N GLN A 41 -2.84 27.97 -4.08
CA GLN A 41 -1.74 27.46 -4.93
C GLN A 41 -1.86 25.95 -5.18
N GLY A 42 -2.82 25.29 -4.51
CA GLY A 42 -3.02 23.85 -4.59
C GLY A 42 -2.19 23.05 -3.58
N ASP A 43 -1.46 23.74 -2.69
CA ASP A 43 -0.69 23.11 -1.63
C ASP A 43 -1.62 22.68 -0.48
N VAL A 44 -1.29 21.56 0.15
CA VAL A 44 -2.06 21.06 1.30
C VAL A 44 -1.90 22.01 2.48
N ALA A 45 -3.02 22.53 2.97
CA ALA A 45 -3.09 23.39 4.14
C ALA A 45 -3.49 22.57 5.38
N THR A 46 -2.76 22.75 6.47
CA THR A 46 -3.07 22.09 7.75
C THR A 46 -4.02 22.96 8.58
N LEU A 47 -5.01 22.33 9.23
CA LEU A 47 -5.93 22.94 10.19
C LEU A 47 -5.55 22.67 11.66
N GLY A 48 -4.28 22.30 11.90
CA GLY A 48 -3.73 22.11 13.25
C GLY A 48 -3.86 23.36 14.11
N GLY A 49 -4.54 23.25 15.24
CA GLY A 49 -4.98 24.43 15.99
C GLY A 49 -5.16 24.25 17.48
N VAL A 50 -5.68 25.32 18.09
CA VAL A 50 -6.06 25.37 19.51
C VAL A 50 -7.45 26.00 19.66
N ASN A 51 -8.19 25.57 20.69
CA ASN A 51 -9.50 26.13 20.99
C ASN A 51 -9.35 27.35 21.91
N MET A 52 -10.08 28.42 21.62
CA MET A 52 -10.14 29.63 22.46
C MET A 52 -11.58 30.10 22.63
N PHE A 53 -11.97 30.49 23.84
CA PHE A 53 -13.23 31.19 24.06
C PHE A 53 -13.13 32.65 23.58
N VAL A 54 -14.21 33.19 23.03
CA VAL A 54 -14.31 34.65 22.86
C VAL A 54 -14.47 35.33 24.20
N CYS A 55 -13.58 36.27 24.48
CA CYS A 55 -13.51 36.99 25.74
C CYS A 55 -13.09 38.43 25.46
N LEU A 56 -13.67 39.43 26.15
CA LEU A 56 -13.16 40.81 26.05
C LEU A 56 -11.73 40.93 26.60
N GLN A 57 -11.36 40.09 27.56
CA GLN A 57 -9.98 39.96 28.06
C GLN A 57 -9.14 39.00 27.22
N ASN A 58 -9.52 38.72 25.98
CA ASN A 58 -8.57 38.13 25.04
C ASN A 58 -7.43 39.11 24.83
N GLU A 59 -6.22 38.61 24.99
CA GLU A 59 -4.98 39.36 24.93
C GLU A 59 -4.27 38.98 23.63
N PRO A 60 -3.71 39.93 22.87
CA PRO A 60 -2.99 39.63 21.63
C PRO A 60 -1.84 38.63 21.85
N GLU A 61 -1.26 38.60 23.04
CA GLU A 61 -0.22 37.67 23.47
C GLU A 61 -0.68 36.20 23.40
N LYS A 62 -1.96 35.91 23.61
CA LYS A 62 -2.51 34.55 23.51
C LYS A 62 -2.44 34.02 22.07
N PHE A 63 -2.81 34.85 21.12
CA PHE A 63 -2.75 34.53 19.69
C PHE A 63 -1.31 34.44 19.20
N ALA A 64 -0.45 35.36 19.64
CA ALA A 64 0.97 35.31 19.33
C ALA A 64 1.64 34.03 19.87
N GLN A 65 1.31 33.60 21.09
CA GLN A 65 1.82 32.36 21.68
C GLN A 65 1.26 31.12 20.96
N ALA A 66 -0.04 31.09 20.61
CA ALA A 66 -0.60 30.01 19.80
C ALA A 66 0.12 29.90 18.44
N LYS A 67 0.40 31.01 17.76
CA LYS A 67 1.22 30.98 16.54
C LYS A 67 2.63 30.46 16.80
N ALA A 68 3.28 30.92 17.88
CA ALA A 68 4.62 30.47 18.27
C ALA A 68 4.67 28.98 18.65
N MET A 69 3.54 28.37 19.00
CA MET A 69 3.39 26.93 19.19
C MET A 69 3.25 26.17 17.86
N GLY A 70 3.11 26.85 16.72
CA GLY A 70 2.92 26.21 15.41
C GLY A 70 1.45 26.09 14.98
N ALA A 71 0.49 26.63 15.74
CA ALA A 71 -0.90 26.62 15.33
C ALA A 71 -1.09 27.38 14.01
N GLN A 72 -1.91 26.83 13.13
CA GLN A 72 -2.38 27.51 11.92
C GLN A 72 -3.76 28.12 12.11
N VAL A 73 -4.58 27.47 12.95
CA VAL A 73 -5.98 27.84 13.19
C VAL A 73 -6.26 28.03 14.68
N VAL A 74 -7.16 28.95 14.97
CA VAL A 74 -7.87 29.03 16.26
C VAL A 74 -9.34 28.67 16.04
N ARG A 75 -9.83 27.62 16.70
CA ARG A 75 -11.27 27.33 16.82
C ARG A 75 -11.84 28.27 17.89
N LEU A 76 -12.55 29.29 17.44
CA LEU A 76 -13.01 30.41 18.26
C LEU A 76 -14.45 30.17 18.70
N MET A 77 -14.62 29.82 19.96
CA MET A 77 -15.86 29.33 20.55
C MET A 77 -16.78 30.48 20.96
N LEU A 78 -17.99 30.52 20.37
CA LEU A 78 -18.96 31.62 20.47
C LEU A 78 -20.26 31.20 21.15
N TRP A 79 -20.76 32.02 22.06
CA TRP A 79 -22.08 31.81 22.64
C TRP A 79 -23.13 32.67 21.93
N LYS A 80 -24.21 32.09 21.38
CA LYS A 80 -25.28 32.87 20.73
C LYS A 80 -25.87 33.97 21.64
N ASN A 81 -26.08 33.66 22.92
CA ASN A 81 -26.59 34.64 23.89
C ASN A 81 -25.66 35.86 24.04
N ALA A 82 -24.35 35.70 23.83
CA ALA A 82 -23.41 36.81 23.87
C ALA A 82 -23.57 37.76 22.68
N ILE A 83 -23.94 37.21 21.53
CA ILE A 83 -24.21 37.96 20.31
C ILE A 83 -25.54 38.72 20.43
N GLU A 84 -26.57 38.08 21.00
CA GLU A 84 -27.90 38.67 21.17
C GLU A 84 -28.01 39.65 22.36
N ASN A 85 -27.23 39.44 23.43
CA ASN A 85 -27.27 40.25 24.65
C ASN A 85 -25.85 40.75 25.02
N PRO A 86 -25.33 41.78 24.32
CA PRO A 86 -23.94 42.24 24.47
C PRO A 86 -23.62 42.90 25.83
N SER A 87 -24.65 43.23 26.62
CA SER A 87 -24.55 43.81 27.96
C SER A 87 -24.11 42.80 29.03
N GLY A 88 -23.98 41.52 28.68
CA GLY A 88 -23.67 40.42 29.59
C GLY A 88 -24.89 39.92 30.37
N LEU A 89 -24.89 38.61 30.65
CA LEU A 89 -25.70 38.03 31.71
C LEU A 89 -24.86 38.12 32.99
N ALA A 90 -25.47 38.44 34.13
CA ALA A 90 -24.78 38.59 35.42
C ALA A 90 -24.27 37.23 35.94
N ILE A 91 -23.27 36.67 35.26
CA ILE A 91 -22.57 35.43 35.60
C ILE A 91 -21.12 35.81 35.87
N ASN A 92 -20.51 35.20 36.88
CA ASN A 92 -19.12 35.44 37.32
C ASN A 92 -18.06 34.91 36.33
N ASP A 93 -18.35 34.92 35.03
CA ASP A 93 -17.47 34.40 33.98
C ASP A 93 -17.17 35.50 32.95
N PRO A 94 -15.92 36.00 32.91
CA PRO A 94 -15.55 37.14 32.08
C PRO A 94 -15.63 36.85 30.58
N CYS A 95 -15.65 35.57 30.16
CA CYS A 95 -15.77 35.17 28.76
C CYS A 95 -17.21 34.84 28.34
N PHE A 96 -18.19 35.01 29.25
CA PHE A 96 -19.61 34.90 28.92
C PHE A 96 -20.22 36.28 28.65
N GLY A 97 -20.68 36.49 27.41
CA GLY A 97 -21.68 37.52 27.14
C GLY A 97 -21.21 38.96 27.08
N GLN A 98 -19.92 39.25 27.29
CA GLN A 98 -19.45 40.63 27.29
C GLN A 98 -18.94 41.04 25.90
N GLY A 99 -19.47 42.14 25.37
CA GLY A 99 -18.97 42.78 24.14
C GLY A 99 -19.55 42.27 22.83
N GLY A 100 -20.31 41.17 22.84
CA GLY A 100 -20.99 40.60 21.66
C GLY A 100 -20.09 40.50 20.43
N VAL A 101 -20.59 40.97 19.28
CA VAL A 101 -19.85 40.96 18.00
C VAL A 101 -18.51 41.72 18.08
N ALA A 102 -18.41 42.77 18.90
CA ALA A 102 -17.16 43.54 19.02
C ALA A 102 -16.03 42.72 19.67
N ALA A 103 -16.35 41.79 20.56
CA ALA A 103 -15.34 40.87 21.13
C ALA A 103 -14.84 39.87 20.07
N ILE A 104 -15.74 39.42 19.18
CA ILE A 104 -15.40 38.54 18.04
C ILE A 104 -14.49 39.29 17.07
N ASP A 105 -14.83 40.53 16.72
CA ASP A 105 -14.01 41.38 15.85
C ASP A 105 -12.58 41.53 16.40
N LYS A 106 -12.47 41.76 17.71
CA LYS A 106 -11.16 41.94 18.34
C LYS A 106 -10.33 40.66 18.40
N ALA A 107 -10.97 39.52 18.65
CA ALA A 107 -10.31 38.22 18.57
C ALA A 107 -9.80 37.90 17.14
N ILE A 108 -10.62 38.20 16.11
CA ILE A 108 -10.22 38.03 14.71
C ILE A 108 -9.06 38.97 14.34
N GLU A 109 -9.08 40.22 14.82
CA GLU A 109 -7.97 41.15 14.64
C GLU A 109 -6.68 40.63 15.28
N TYR A 110 -6.74 40.08 16.48
CA TYR A 110 -5.57 39.49 17.14
C TYR A 110 -5.06 38.23 16.41
N ALA A 111 -5.95 37.35 15.96
CA ALA A 111 -5.58 36.20 15.15
C ALA A 111 -4.91 36.65 13.83
N SER A 112 -5.50 37.62 13.14
CA SER A 112 -4.96 38.19 11.91
C SER A 112 -3.56 38.78 12.13
N ASN A 113 -3.39 39.56 13.20
CA ASN A 113 -2.10 40.15 13.57
C ASN A 113 -1.07 39.11 14.02
N ALA A 114 -1.48 37.91 14.43
CA ALA A 114 -0.59 36.82 14.75
C ALA A 114 -0.30 35.91 13.54
N GLY A 115 -0.96 36.11 12.39
CA GLY A 115 -0.84 35.22 11.23
C GLY A 115 -1.55 33.87 11.43
N LEU A 116 -2.64 33.87 12.20
CA LEU A 116 -3.53 32.73 12.44
C LEU A 116 -4.81 32.87 11.63
N ARG A 117 -5.35 31.73 11.17
CA ARG A 117 -6.70 31.62 10.61
C ARG A 117 -7.70 31.31 11.74
N VAL A 118 -8.98 31.57 11.50
CA VAL A 118 -10.06 31.45 12.47
C VAL A 118 -11.17 30.58 11.90
N ILE A 119 -11.59 29.60 12.71
CA ILE A 119 -12.83 28.87 12.56
C ILE A 119 -13.79 29.40 13.62
N LEU A 120 -14.92 29.96 13.21
CA LEU A 120 -15.96 30.38 14.15
C LEU A 120 -16.83 29.19 14.53
N GLU A 121 -17.14 29.06 15.80
CA GLU A 121 -17.82 27.89 16.34
C GLU A 121 -18.98 28.36 17.23
N HIS A 122 -20.17 27.76 17.10
CA HIS A 122 -21.29 28.05 18.01
C HIS A 122 -21.33 27.11 19.22
N GLN A 123 -20.64 27.52 20.28
CA GLN A 123 -20.61 26.86 21.57
C GLN A 123 -22.04 26.89 22.16
N ILE A 124 -22.66 25.71 22.25
CA ILE A 124 -24.00 25.47 22.80
C ILE A 124 -24.36 26.38 23.97
N TRP A 125 -25.62 26.79 24.13
CA TRP A 125 -26.05 27.60 25.28
C TRP A 125 -25.70 26.92 26.62
N SER A 126 -24.98 27.65 27.49
CA SER A 126 -24.28 27.05 28.63
C SER A 126 -25.13 26.29 29.63
N TYR A 127 -24.45 25.39 30.34
CA TYR A 127 -24.91 24.71 31.57
C TYR A 127 -25.44 25.67 32.68
N GLN A 128 -25.22 26.98 32.56
CA GLN A 128 -25.55 27.99 33.57
C GLN A 128 -26.60 29.01 33.11
N LEU A 129 -27.07 28.92 31.87
CA LEU A 129 -28.21 29.69 31.36
C LEU A 129 -29.32 28.74 30.98
N ALA A 130 -30.56 29.27 30.91
CA ALA A 130 -31.74 28.51 30.54
C ALA A 130 -31.36 27.56 29.40
N PRO A 131 -31.49 26.26 29.64
CA PRO A 131 -30.78 25.28 28.85
C PRO A 131 -31.31 25.34 27.42
N ALA A 132 -30.46 24.99 26.44
CA ALA A 132 -30.80 25.01 25.02
C ALA A 132 -32.26 24.56 24.84
N PRO A 133 -33.15 25.43 24.30
CA PRO A 133 -34.57 25.17 24.36
C PRO A 133 -34.85 23.77 23.84
N ALA A 134 -35.41 22.89 24.68
CA ALA A 134 -35.59 21.47 24.37
C ALA A 134 -36.25 21.25 22.99
N ASN A 135 -37.11 22.20 22.62
CA ASN A 135 -37.84 22.26 21.37
C ASN A 135 -37.02 22.78 20.17
N PHE A 136 -35.72 23.07 20.26
CA PHE A 136 -34.91 23.53 19.11
C PHE A 136 -35.06 22.61 17.90
N TRP A 137 -35.12 21.29 18.14
CA TRP A 137 -35.27 20.28 17.09
C TRP A 137 -36.61 20.34 16.34
N ILE A 138 -37.62 21.03 16.89
CA ILE A 138 -38.99 21.09 16.33
C ILE A 138 -39.52 22.51 16.15
N ASP A 139 -38.85 23.52 16.71
CA ASP A 139 -39.29 24.91 16.69
C ASP A 139 -38.59 25.67 15.56
N PRO A 140 -39.30 25.94 14.45
CA PRO A 140 -38.72 26.63 13.31
C PRO A 140 -38.32 28.08 13.62
N VAL A 141 -38.91 28.72 14.64
CA VAL A 141 -38.54 30.08 15.04
C VAL A 141 -37.17 30.09 15.72
N LEU A 142 -36.90 29.08 16.55
CA LEU A 142 -35.60 28.91 17.19
C LEU A 142 -34.50 28.54 16.18
N GLN A 143 -34.81 27.66 15.22
CA GLN A 143 -33.91 27.31 14.12
C GLN A 143 -33.60 28.53 13.23
N ALA A 144 -34.61 29.33 12.89
CA ALA A 144 -34.44 30.56 12.12
C ALA A 144 -33.59 31.59 12.88
N SER A 145 -33.84 31.80 14.18
CA SER A 145 -33.02 32.70 15.01
C SER A 145 -31.56 32.26 15.10
N TRP A 146 -31.28 30.96 15.18
CA TRP A 146 -29.93 30.42 15.13
C TRP A 146 -29.27 30.64 13.76
N LEU A 147 -30.00 30.39 12.66
CA LEU A 147 -29.51 30.64 11.31
C LEU A 147 -29.26 32.14 11.05
N ASP A 148 -30.09 33.03 11.59
CA ASP A 148 -29.91 34.49 11.46
C ASP A 148 -28.61 34.97 12.11
N MET A 149 -28.22 34.39 13.24
CA MET A 149 -26.90 34.62 13.85
C MET A 149 -25.78 34.21 12.89
N TRP A 150 -25.87 33.04 12.28
CA TRP A 150 -24.87 32.60 11.29
C TRP A 150 -24.84 33.50 10.06
N LYS A 151 -26.00 33.88 9.52
CA LYS A 151 -26.11 34.82 8.39
C LYS A 151 -25.45 36.16 8.73
N LEU A 152 -25.65 36.67 9.94
CA LEU A 152 -24.99 37.89 10.43
C LEU A 152 -23.46 37.75 10.42
N LEU A 153 -22.91 36.68 11.01
CA LEU A 153 -21.46 36.48 11.12
C LEU A 153 -20.82 36.20 9.76
N VAL A 154 -21.42 35.33 8.95
CA VAL A 154 -20.93 34.98 7.61
C VAL A 154 -20.91 36.21 6.70
N ALA A 155 -21.98 37.03 6.72
CA ALA A 155 -22.00 38.27 5.95
C ALA A 155 -20.98 39.29 6.45
N ARG A 156 -20.78 39.38 7.78
CA ARG A 156 -19.83 40.32 8.39
C ARG A 156 -18.38 40.03 8.02
N TYR A 157 -17.99 38.76 7.98
CA TYR A 157 -16.60 38.35 7.75
C TYR A 157 -16.33 37.86 6.32
N LYS A 158 -17.27 38.08 5.40
CA LYS A 158 -17.18 37.62 4.01
C LYS A 158 -15.87 37.98 3.30
N ASP A 159 -15.39 39.21 3.52
CA ASP A 159 -14.19 39.74 2.87
C ASP A 159 -12.94 39.66 3.77
N ASN A 160 -13.03 38.97 4.92
CA ASN A 160 -11.92 38.80 5.85
C ASN A 160 -11.36 37.37 5.77
N PRO A 161 -10.26 37.13 5.04
CA PRO A 161 -9.70 35.80 4.82
C PRO A 161 -9.07 35.19 6.08
N THR A 162 -9.02 35.93 7.19
CA THR A 162 -8.70 35.38 8.51
C THR A 162 -9.79 34.40 8.96
N VAL A 163 -11.07 34.65 8.66
CA VAL A 163 -12.16 33.75 9.00
C VAL A 163 -12.37 32.77 7.86
N ILE A 164 -11.82 31.56 7.98
CA ILE A 164 -11.80 30.57 6.91
C ILE A 164 -12.96 29.58 6.94
N GLY A 165 -13.67 29.47 8.06
CA GLY A 165 -14.73 28.48 8.19
C GLY A 165 -15.64 28.69 9.39
N VAL A 166 -16.72 27.91 9.39
CA VAL A 166 -17.74 27.89 10.43
C VAL A 166 -18.01 26.45 10.86
N ASP A 167 -17.90 26.21 12.16
CA ASP A 167 -18.27 24.97 12.83
C ASP A 167 -19.66 25.18 13.43
N LEU A 168 -20.66 24.58 12.80
CA LEU A 168 -22.05 25.06 12.90
C LEU A 168 -22.63 24.96 14.31
N MET A 169 -22.28 23.93 15.07
CA MET A 169 -22.77 23.72 16.42
C MET A 169 -21.92 22.69 17.16
N ASN A 170 -21.36 23.09 18.30
CA ASN A 170 -20.69 22.18 19.23
C ASN A 170 -21.61 21.07 19.75
N GLU A 171 -21.22 19.81 19.61
CA GLU A 171 -21.84 18.65 20.24
C GLU A 171 -23.39 18.68 20.27
N PRO A 172 -24.07 18.67 19.11
CA PRO A 172 -25.52 18.88 19.01
C PRO A 172 -26.33 17.93 19.93
N TYR A 173 -25.85 16.71 20.15
CA TYR A 173 -26.46 15.76 21.08
C TYR A 173 -26.60 16.25 22.51
N SER A 174 -25.69 17.08 23.00
CA SER A 174 -25.67 17.58 24.39
C SER A 174 -26.92 18.40 24.73
N ILE A 175 -27.63 18.92 23.72
CA ILE A 175 -28.94 19.57 23.85
C ILE A 175 -30.05 18.56 24.21
N SER A 176 -29.98 17.31 23.74
CA SER A 176 -31.02 16.30 23.93
C SER A 176 -31.01 15.65 25.33
N ILE A 177 -29.81 15.43 25.90
CA ILE A 177 -29.63 14.79 27.22
C ILE A 177 -30.00 15.71 28.39
N LEU A 178 -29.95 17.03 28.20
CA LEU A 178 -30.31 18.01 29.23
C LEU A 178 -31.84 18.16 29.40
N HIS A 179 -32.64 17.65 28.45
CA HIS A 179 -34.10 17.87 28.41
C HIS A 179 -34.98 16.64 28.28
N GLY A 180 -34.42 15.45 28.04
CA GLY A 180 -35.20 14.26 27.68
C GLY A 180 -35.72 14.37 26.25
N SER A 181 -35.49 13.34 25.43
CA SER A 181 -35.83 13.36 24.00
C SER A 181 -37.27 13.80 23.74
N VAL A 182 -37.44 14.89 22.99
CA VAL A 182 -38.73 15.42 22.55
C VAL A 182 -39.06 15.08 21.09
N THR A 183 -38.20 14.32 20.40
CA THR A 183 -38.38 13.90 19.00
C THR A 183 -38.07 12.42 18.77
N PRO A 184 -38.75 11.75 17.82
CA PRO A 184 -38.48 10.34 17.49
C PRO A 184 -37.13 10.08 16.79
N ASP A 185 -36.57 11.06 16.06
CA ASP A 185 -35.23 10.98 15.42
C ASP A 185 -34.49 12.32 15.51
N PRO A 186 -33.77 12.59 16.61
CA PRO A 186 -33.07 13.86 16.79
C PRO A 186 -31.79 13.96 15.93
N GLN A 187 -31.21 12.83 15.47
CA GLN A 187 -30.11 12.84 14.50
C GLN A 187 -30.56 13.40 13.17
N GLY A 188 -31.64 12.84 12.60
CA GLY A 188 -32.16 13.31 11.32
C GLY A 188 -32.59 14.78 11.37
N ALA A 189 -33.05 15.26 12.53
CA ALA A 189 -33.34 16.68 12.73
C ALA A 189 -32.07 17.55 12.66
N TRP A 190 -30.98 17.14 13.33
CA TRP A 190 -29.71 17.86 13.23
C TRP A 190 -29.17 17.87 11.80
N GLU A 191 -29.16 16.71 11.14
CA GLU A 191 -28.65 16.59 9.77
C GLU A 191 -29.41 17.54 8.83
N ALA A 192 -30.75 17.55 8.88
CA ALA A 192 -31.56 18.46 8.07
C ALA A 192 -31.33 19.96 8.40
N ILE A 193 -31.14 20.31 9.67
CA ILE A 193 -30.89 21.70 10.10
C ILE A 193 -29.52 22.17 9.58
N ALA A 194 -28.49 21.34 9.72
CA ALA A 194 -27.13 21.64 9.27
C ALA A 194 -27.05 21.72 7.74
N GLU A 195 -27.70 20.80 7.02
CA GLU A 195 -27.83 20.87 5.55
C GLU A 195 -28.48 22.17 5.09
N ASN A 196 -29.61 22.53 5.70
CA ASN A 196 -30.30 23.77 5.41
C ASN A 196 -29.42 24.99 5.71
N ALA A 197 -28.68 24.99 6.82
CA ALA A 197 -27.74 26.06 7.15
C ALA A 197 -26.64 26.19 6.09
N VAL A 198 -26.00 25.11 5.67
CA VAL A 198 -24.98 25.15 4.62
C VAL A 198 -25.56 25.68 3.30
N ASN A 199 -26.75 25.24 2.91
CA ASN A 199 -27.42 25.71 1.69
C ASN A 199 -27.73 27.22 1.72
N GLU A 200 -28.05 27.76 2.89
CA GLU A 200 -28.37 29.19 3.07
C GLU A 200 -27.11 30.07 3.25
N LEU A 201 -26.05 29.53 3.85
CA LEU A 201 -24.83 30.29 4.17
C LEU A 201 -23.81 30.28 3.03
N ARG A 202 -23.70 29.18 2.27
CA ARG A 202 -22.74 29.03 1.16
C ARG A 202 -22.90 30.11 0.08
N PRO A 203 -24.11 30.52 -0.34
CA PRO A 203 -24.26 31.64 -1.27
C PRO A 203 -23.83 33.00 -0.67
N LEU A 204 -23.90 33.16 0.65
CA LEU A 204 -23.47 34.39 1.31
C LEU A 204 -21.94 34.50 1.34
N ASN A 205 -21.23 33.41 1.63
CA ASN A 205 -19.78 33.32 1.47
C ASN A 205 -19.36 31.94 0.93
N PRO A 206 -19.06 31.82 -0.37
CA PRO A 206 -18.71 30.54 -0.98
C PRO A 206 -17.30 30.07 -0.60
N ASN A 207 -16.48 30.92 0.00
CA ASN A 207 -15.10 30.61 0.35
C ASN A 207 -14.94 29.96 1.73
N LEU A 208 -16.01 29.85 2.52
CA LEU A 208 -15.94 29.24 3.84
C LEU A 208 -15.86 27.72 3.76
N LEU A 209 -15.03 27.15 4.63
CA LEU A 209 -15.12 25.76 5.05
C LEU A 209 -16.29 25.60 6.03
N PHE A 210 -17.13 24.59 5.80
CA PHE A 210 -18.27 24.23 6.65
C PHE A 210 -17.93 22.96 7.40
N MET A 211 -17.65 23.10 8.69
CA MET A 211 -17.39 21.97 9.59
C MET A 211 -18.72 21.49 10.16
N ILE A 212 -18.99 20.20 9.97
CA ILE A 212 -20.26 19.57 10.31
C ILE A 212 -20.01 18.48 11.34
N GLU A 213 -20.37 18.76 12.59
CA GLU A 213 -20.28 17.79 13.67
C GLU A 213 -21.31 16.66 13.52
N GLY A 214 -20.93 15.44 13.85
CA GLY A 214 -21.84 14.28 13.89
C GLY A 214 -22.88 14.34 15.02
N TRP A 215 -23.82 13.39 15.02
CA TRP A 215 -24.80 13.25 16.10
C TRP A 215 -24.25 12.39 17.24
N GLY A 216 -24.70 12.61 18.47
CA GLY A 216 -24.37 11.77 19.63
C GLY A 216 -23.35 12.34 20.62
N PRO A 217 -23.12 11.70 21.78
CA PRO A 217 -22.20 12.24 22.79
C PRO A 217 -20.80 12.28 22.18
N ARG A 218 -20.24 13.49 22.02
CA ARG A 218 -18.99 13.73 21.29
C ARG A 218 -19.05 13.20 19.85
N THR A 219 -20.21 13.39 19.20
CA THR A 219 -20.48 13.16 17.76
C THR A 219 -20.56 11.70 17.26
N ASN A 220 -20.94 10.74 18.13
CA ASN A 220 -21.28 9.35 17.72
C ASN A 220 -22.76 8.96 18.04
N PRO A 221 -23.64 8.71 17.04
CA PRO A 221 -23.37 8.18 15.69
C PRO A 221 -22.93 9.18 14.60
N SER A 222 -22.06 8.66 13.74
CA SER A 222 -21.59 9.23 12.48
C SER A 222 -22.72 9.77 11.58
N TRP A 223 -22.42 10.86 10.86
CA TRP A 223 -23.28 11.48 9.86
C TRP A 223 -23.76 10.49 8.78
N ARG A 224 -25.04 10.54 8.40
CA ARG A 224 -25.64 9.57 7.46
C ARG A 224 -25.45 9.94 6.00
N ASP A 225 -25.70 11.20 5.61
CA ASP A 225 -25.67 11.66 4.22
C ASP A 225 -24.24 11.96 3.74
N LEU A 226 -23.58 10.94 3.19
CA LEU A 226 -22.22 11.07 2.65
C LEU A 226 -22.15 11.97 1.40
N PRO A 227 -23.09 11.90 0.43
CA PRO A 227 -23.12 12.83 -0.71
C PRO A 227 -23.16 14.31 -0.31
N PHE A 228 -23.88 14.67 0.76
CA PHE A 228 -23.88 16.03 1.28
C PHE A 228 -22.47 16.45 1.75
N LEU A 229 -21.76 15.59 2.46
CA LEU A 229 -20.41 15.88 2.94
C LEU A 229 -19.36 15.97 1.81
N GLN A 230 -19.63 15.41 0.64
CA GLN A 230 -18.76 15.51 -0.55
C GLN A 230 -18.92 16.85 -1.28
N GLN A 231 -19.86 17.71 -0.88
CA GLN A 231 -19.98 19.03 -1.47
C GLN A 231 -18.71 19.86 -1.21
N PRO A 232 -18.37 20.80 -2.12
CA PRO A 232 -17.17 21.62 -1.96
C PRO A 232 -17.16 22.35 -0.61
N ASN A 233 -15.99 22.45 -0.01
CA ASN A 233 -15.76 23.14 1.26
C ASN A 233 -16.57 22.58 2.44
N THR A 234 -16.96 21.30 2.40
CA THR A 234 -17.62 20.63 3.53
C THR A 234 -16.66 19.64 4.18
N ILE A 235 -16.58 19.69 5.51
CA ILE A 235 -15.63 18.91 6.33
C ILE A 235 -16.43 18.22 7.43
N TYR A 236 -16.22 16.91 7.61
CA TYR A 236 -16.78 16.21 8.77
C TYR A 236 -15.95 16.55 10.02
N SER A 237 -16.63 17.00 11.08
CA SER A 237 -16.00 17.37 12.36
C SER A 237 -16.36 16.36 13.44
N ASP A 238 -15.38 15.95 14.25
CA ASP A 238 -15.57 15.02 15.37
C ASP A 238 -14.82 15.50 16.61
N HIS A 239 -15.17 15.00 17.80
CA HIS A 239 -14.52 15.27 19.07
C HIS A 239 -13.98 13.98 19.69
N ILE A 240 -12.71 14.00 20.11
CA ILE A 240 -12.06 12.87 20.78
C ILE A 240 -11.66 13.28 22.19
N TYR A 241 -12.35 12.70 23.17
CA TYR A 241 -12.02 12.86 24.58
C TYR A 241 -11.96 11.52 25.28
N TYR A 242 -10.89 11.33 26.06
CA TYR A 242 -10.86 10.31 27.09
C TYR A 242 -11.49 10.84 28.38
N THR A 243 -12.78 10.60 28.63
CA THR A 243 -13.33 10.72 30.00
C THR A 243 -14.48 9.74 30.24
N GLY A 244 -14.35 8.89 31.26
CA GLY A 244 -15.48 8.18 31.90
C GLY A 244 -16.01 6.90 31.23
N ARG A 245 -15.39 6.40 30.14
CA ARG A 245 -15.65 5.05 29.60
C ARG A 245 -14.36 4.25 29.47
N THR A 246 -14.44 2.95 29.68
CA THR A 246 -13.41 1.98 29.32
C THR A 246 -13.44 1.78 27.80
N TYR A 247 -12.79 2.67 27.05
CA TYR A 247 -12.35 2.29 25.71
C TYR A 247 -11.19 1.33 25.85
N ASP A 248 -11.22 0.21 25.12
CA ASP A 248 -10.18 -0.82 25.21
C ASP A 248 -8.78 -0.23 24.94
N TRP A 249 -8.68 0.71 23.98
CA TRP A 249 -7.43 1.42 23.68
C TRP A 249 -6.94 2.24 24.88
N ALA A 250 -7.83 2.99 25.53
CA ALA A 250 -7.45 3.83 26.66
C ALA A 250 -7.12 3.01 27.91
N THR A 251 -7.90 1.95 28.16
CA THR A 251 -7.62 0.98 29.23
C THR A 251 -6.26 0.32 29.02
N ALA A 252 -5.89 0.00 27.78
CA ALA A 252 -4.56 -0.52 27.46
C ALA A 252 -3.45 0.49 27.82
N TYR A 253 -3.57 1.77 27.45
CA TYR A 253 -2.62 2.81 27.87
C TYR A 253 -2.49 2.93 29.39
N GLN A 254 -3.62 3.01 30.09
CA GLN A 254 -3.65 3.12 31.56
C GLN A 254 -3.03 1.92 32.28
N SER A 255 -3.09 0.74 31.65
CA SER A 255 -2.46 -0.48 32.17
C SER A 255 -0.95 -0.56 31.88
N GLY A 256 -0.38 0.40 31.13
CA GLY A 256 1.00 0.39 30.67
C GLY A 256 1.23 -0.41 29.38
N ASN A 257 0.18 -0.94 28.75
CA ASN A 257 0.27 -1.66 27.48
C ASN A 257 0.15 -0.71 26.28
N PHE A 258 1.17 0.12 26.10
CA PHE A 258 1.17 1.19 25.10
C PHE A 258 1.06 0.68 23.67
N ALA A 259 1.73 -0.43 23.32
CA ALA A 259 1.65 -1.01 21.98
C ALA A 259 0.22 -1.46 21.64
N GLN A 260 -0.48 -2.10 22.58
CA GLN A 260 -1.87 -2.48 22.39
C GLN A 260 -2.79 -1.24 22.32
N GLY A 261 -2.57 -0.25 23.17
CA GLY A 261 -3.32 1.01 23.15
C GLY A 261 -3.20 1.71 21.80
N ARG A 262 -1.99 1.78 21.24
CA ARG A 262 -1.71 2.36 19.93
C ARG A 262 -2.44 1.62 18.82
N THR A 263 -2.34 0.29 18.76
CA THR A 263 -3.03 -0.53 17.75
C THR A 263 -4.54 -0.37 17.82
N LEU A 264 -5.12 -0.40 19.03
CA LEU A 264 -6.57 -0.28 19.22
C LEU A 264 -7.07 1.13 18.87
N PHE A 265 -6.30 2.19 19.18
CA PHE A 265 -6.67 3.55 18.78
C PHE A 265 -6.58 3.72 17.26
N GLN A 266 -5.53 3.18 16.64
CA GLN A 266 -5.39 3.19 15.17
C GLN A 266 -6.55 2.47 14.47
N SER A 267 -6.99 1.32 14.99
CA SER A 267 -8.18 0.62 14.50
C SER A 267 -9.43 1.49 14.63
N MET A 268 -9.63 2.11 15.80
CA MET A 268 -10.78 2.99 16.03
C MET A 268 -10.82 4.17 15.04
N VAL A 269 -9.68 4.82 14.79
CA VAL A 269 -9.58 5.91 13.80
C VAL A 269 -9.90 5.39 12.40
N SER A 270 -9.37 4.23 12.01
CA SER A 270 -9.65 3.60 10.72
C SER A 270 -11.12 3.26 10.54
N ASP A 271 -11.73 2.59 11.52
CA ASP A 271 -13.13 2.15 11.48
C ASP A 271 -14.09 3.34 11.50
N ARG A 272 -13.80 4.35 12.33
CA ARG A 272 -14.67 5.52 12.51
C ARG A 272 -14.63 6.46 11.31
N TYR A 273 -13.46 6.68 10.72
CA TYR A 273 -13.27 7.71 9.69
C TYR A 273 -13.02 7.18 8.29
N GLY A 274 -12.72 5.89 8.13
CA GLY A 274 -12.43 5.27 6.84
C GLY A 274 -13.52 5.50 5.81
N ARG A 275 -14.80 5.45 6.22
CA ARG A 275 -15.94 5.73 5.32
C ARG A 275 -15.93 7.14 4.71
N TYR A 276 -15.40 8.13 5.42
CA TYR A 276 -15.33 9.52 4.95
C TYR A 276 -14.07 9.73 4.12
N LEU A 277 -12.92 9.31 4.65
CA LEU A 277 -11.63 9.44 3.98
C LEU A 277 -11.61 8.73 2.62
N ASN A 278 -12.18 7.52 2.54
CA ASN A 278 -12.28 6.74 1.30
C ASN A 278 -13.25 7.37 0.30
N ALA A 279 -14.24 8.13 0.77
CA ALA A 279 -15.17 8.87 -0.06
C ALA A 279 -14.66 10.26 -0.47
N GLY A 280 -13.43 10.60 -0.13
CA GLY A 280 -12.86 11.91 -0.42
C GLY A 280 -13.49 13.03 0.40
N VAL A 281 -13.99 12.74 1.60
CA VAL A 281 -14.49 13.74 2.55
C VAL A 281 -13.39 14.03 3.57
N PRO A 282 -12.94 15.29 3.72
CA PRO A 282 -11.99 15.65 4.76
C PRO A 282 -12.60 15.48 6.15
N VAL A 283 -11.77 15.03 7.09
CA VAL A 283 -12.13 14.91 8.51
C VAL A 283 -11.25 15.82 9.33
N TRP A 284 -11.83 16.52 10.29
CA TRP A 284 -11.12 17.37 11.25
C TRP A 284 -11.61 17.07 12.67
N ILE A 285 -10.70 17.02 13.64
CA ILE A 285 -11.08 16.83 15.05
C ILE A 285 -11.15 18.20 15.73
N GLY A 286 -12.36 18.74 15.89
CA GLY A 286 -12.61 20.08 16.45
C GLY A 286 -12.24 20.21 17.93
N GLU A 287 -12.22 19.08 18.66
CA GLU A 287 -11.78 19.00 20.05
C GLU A 287 -11.03 17.70 20.33
N VAL A 288 -9.78 17.82 20.74
CA VAL A 288 -9.00 16.73 21.36
C VAL A 288 -8.62 17.11 22.79
N GLY A 289 -8.86 16.22 23.75
CA GLY A 289 -8.50 16.45 25.16
C GLY A 289 -8.05 15.20 25.92
N PHE A 290 -7.21 15.39 26.94
CA PHE A 290 -6.46 14.32 27.63
C PHE A 290 -6.61 14.41 29.15
N LEU A 291 -6.62 13.29 29.88
CA LEU A 291 -6.59 13.33 31.35
C LEU A 291 -5.15 13.17 31.86
N THR A 292 -4.51 14.26 32.27
CA THR A 292 -3.12 14.22 32.77
C THR A 292 -2.96 13.56 34.14
N THR A 293 -4.06 13.12 34.76
CA THR A 293 -4.07 12.29 35.96
C THR A 293 -3.82 10.81 35.69
N ASP A 294 -3.93 10.37 34.43
CA ASP A 294 -3.89 8.96 34.10
C ASP A 294 -2.45 8.43 33.94
N PRO A 295 -2.19 7.16 34.30
CA PRO A 295 -0.91 6.54 33.99
C PRO A 295 -0.66 6.52 32.47
N GLY A 296 0.52 6.96 32.04
CA GLY A 296 0.92 6.90 30.62
C GLY A 296 0.27 7.95 29.71
N TRP A 297 -0.42 8.95 30.25
CA TRP A 297 -1.14 9.97 29.47
C TRP A 297 -0.27 10.70 28.42
N GLU A 298 1.02 10.93 28.70
CA GLU A 298 1.94 11.59 27.75
C GLU A 298 2.17 10.72 26.51
N THR A 299 2.33 9.41 26.70
CA THR A 299 2.52 8.44 25.60
C THR A 299 1.23 8.30 24.80
N GLN A 300 0.10 8.15 25.49
CA GLN A 300 -1.22 8.13 24.86
C GLN A 300 -1.45 9.37 24.00
N MET A 301 -1.24 10.57 24.55
CA MET A 301 -1.42 11.83 23.82
C MET A 301 -0.55 11.89 22.57
N ARG A 302 0.72 11.50 22.66
CA ARG A 302 1.64 11.51 21.51
C ARG A 302 1.19 10.54 20.43
N ASP A 303 0.81 9.33 20.82
CA ASP A 303 0.34 8.29 19.89
C ASP A 303 -0.98 8.70 19.22
N GLU A 304 -1.94 9.26 19.96
CA GLU A 304 -3.23 9.69 19.40
C GLU A 304 -3.05 10.79 18.34
N LEU A 305 -2.26 11.82 18.66
CA LEU A 305 -1.98 12.90 17.71
C LEU A 305 -1.22 12.37 16.50
N GLU A 306 -0.18 11.55 16.70
CA GLU A 306 0.57 10.96 15.59
C GLU A 306 -0.27 10.07 14.67
N ILE A 307 -1.19 9.28 15.24
CA ILE A 307 -2.10 8.45 14.47
C ILE A 307 -3.02 9.32 13.61
N LEU A 308 -3.64 10.36 14.19
CA LEU A 308 -4.49 11.29 13.42
C LEU A 308 -3.72 11.93 12.25
N GLU A 309 -2.49 12.37 12.49
CA GLU A 309 -1.60 12.93 11.46
C GLU A 309 -1.26 11.91 10.35
N GLY A 310 -1.08 10.64 10.72
CA GLY A 310 -0.87 9.53 9.79
C GLY A 310 -2.07 9.29 8.86
N PHE A 311 -3.28 9.52 9.35
CA PHE A 311 -4.51 9.49 8.54
C PHE A 311 -4.80 10.79 7.78
N ARG A 312 -3.94 11.81 7.92
CA ARG A 312 -4.16 13.18 7.41
C ARG A 312 -5.43 13.82 8.00
N ILE A 313 -5.71 13.54 9.26
CA ILE A 313 -6.79 14.15 10.04
C ILE A 313 -6.16 15.22 10.92
N ASP A 314 -6.42 16.49 10.61
CA ASP A 314 -6.00 17.60 11.44
C ASP A 314 -6.89 17.74 12.68
N TYR A 315 -6.39 18.45 13.70
CA TYR A 315 -7.07 18.57 14.99
C TYR A 315 -6.88 19.94 15.62
N SER A 316 -7.79 20.29 16.53
CA SER A 316 -7.68 21.45 17.41
C SER A 316 -7.76 21.01 18.87
N VAL A 317 -6.74 21.39 19.66
CA VAL A 317 -6.62 20.90 21.04
C VAL A 317 -7.44 21.78 21.99
N PHE A 318 -8.30 21.12 22.77
CA PHE A 318 -9.09 21.73 23.81
C PHE A 318 -8.31 21.72 25.14
N VAL A 319 -7.91 22.85 25.72
CA VAL A 319 -8.18 24.24 25.33
C VAL A 319 -6.98 25.12 25.65
N TYR A 320 -6.81 26.23 24.91
CA TYR A 320 -5.87 27.28 25.24
C TYR A 320 -6.28 27.93 26.57
N GLY A 321 -5.72 27.43 27.67
CA GLY A 321 -6.22 27.72 29.01
C GLY A 321 -5.61 28.96 29.64
N VAL A 322 -6.45 29.92 30.01
CA VAL A 322 -6.57 30.30 31.43
C VAL A 322 -8.04 30.13 31.77
N SER A 323 -8.55 28.93 31.49
CA SER A 323 -9.98 28.65 31.58
C SER A 323 -10.39 28.69 33.06
N ARG A 324 -11.65 29.07 33.34
CA ARG A 324 -12.29 29.08 34.66
C ARG A 324 -12.15 27.78 35.45
N TRP A 325 -11.73 26.71 34.78
CA TRP A 325 -11.84 25.34 35.25
C TRP A 325 -10.50 24.75 35.72
N ASN A 326 -9.37 25.43 35.48
CA ASN A 326 -8.00 24.96 35.82
C ASN A 326 -7.86 23.46 35.55
N LEU A 327 -8.14 23.09 34.31
CA LEU A 327 -8.33 21.71 33.91
C LEU A 327 -6.98 21.04 33.80
N SER A 328 -6.95 19.74 34.08
CA SER A 328 -5.76 18.91 33.94
C SER A 328 -5.19 18.93 32.51
N TYR A 329 -5.96 19.37 31.51
CA TYR A 329 -5.60 19.48 30.09
C TYR A 329 -5.40 20.89 29.55
N ASP A 330 -5.33 21.93 30.40
CA ASP A 330 -5.06 23.29 29.91
C ASP A 330 -3.67 23.35 29.21
N ILE A 331 -3.60 23.97 28.02
CA ILE A 331 -2.35 24.13 27.24
C ILE A 331 -1.34 25.02 27.96
N VAL A 332 -1.82 26.08 28.64
CA VAL A 332 -0.99 26.98 29.43
C VAL A 332 -1.56 27.13 30.84
N ASN A 333 -0.70 27.45 31.79
CA ASN A 333 -1.11 27.69 33.18
C ASN A 333 -1.54 29.16 33.39
N SER A 334 -1.87 29.54 34.62
CA SER A 334 -2.28 30.91 34.99
C SER A 334 -1.23 32.00 34.74
N THR A 335 0.01 31.64 34.43
CA THR A 335 1.09 32.59 34.07
C THR A 335 1.44 32.53 32.58
N TYR A 336 0.60 31.91 31.75
CA TYR A 336 0.83 31.69 30.32
C TYR A 336 2.06 30.84 29.99
N THR A 337 2.53 30.04 30.95
CA THR A 337 3.60 29.07 30.70
C THR A 337 3.00 27.79 30.14
N LEU A 338 3.60 27.23 29.08
CA LEU A 338 3.17 25.94 28.53
C LEU A 338 3.19 24.86 29.62
N THR A 339 2.06 24.18 29.79
CA THR A 339 2.01 22.93 30.57
C THR A 339 2.67 21.80 29.79
N ALA A 340 2.76 20.60 30.37
CA ALA A 340 3.24 19.42 29.64
C ALA A 340 2.37 19.13 28.39
N VAL A 341 1.04 19.33 28.49
CA VAL A 341 0.14 19.28 27.33
C VAL A 341 0.56 20.32 26.30
N GLY A 342 0.73 21.59 26.68
CA GLY A 342 1.12 22.64 25.76
C GLY A 342 2.49 22.44 25.10
N GLN A 343 3.43 21.78 25.78
CA GLN A 343 4.72 21.40 25.21
C GLN A 343 4.56 20.33 24.12
N ILE A 344 3.78 19.27 24.37
CA ILE A 344 3.51 18.22 23.38
C ILE A 344 2.75 18.79 22.18
N VAL A 345 1.72 19.62 22.41
CA VAL A 345 0.99 20.30 21.33
C VAL A 345 1.92 21.17 20.48
N SER A 346 2.77 21.98 21.12
CA SER A 346 3.74 22.85 20.42
C SER A 346 4.73 22.05 19.58
N GLU A 347 5.17 20.90 20.08
CA GLU A 347 6.04 19.98 19.33
C GLU A 347 5.32 19.40 18.11
N ARG A 348 4.11 18.83 18.28
CA ARG A 348 3.35 18.23 17.16
C ARG A 348 2.95 19.27 16.13
N LEU A 349 2.38 20.41 16.52
CA LEU A 349 1.93 21.45 15.58
C LEU A 349 3.08 22.05 14.76
N LYS A 350 4.29 22.16 15.30
CA LYS A 350 5.47 22.60 14.52
C LYS A 350 5.94 21.58 13.49
N ASN A 351 5.70 20.32 13.76
CA ASN A 351 6.07 19.20 12.89
C ASN A 351 4.91 18.75 11.98
N LEU A 352 3.72 19.35 12.16
CA LEU A 352 2.55 19.16 11.30
C LEU A 352 2.78 19.88 9.97
N ILE A 353 3.68 19.33 9.17
CA ILE A 353 4.00 19.78 7.82
C ILE A 353 3.69 18.60 6.90
N TYR A 354 2.63 18.73 6.09
CA TYR A 354 2.41 17.81 5.00
C TYR A 354 3.35 18.24 3.85
N PRO A 355 4.33 17.40 3.44
CA PRO A 355 5.09 17.69 2.23
C PRO A 355 4.13 17.85 1.05
N PRO A 356 4.49 18.63 0.00
CA PRO A 356 3.67 18.73 -1.21
C PRO A 356 3.25 17.34 -1.66
N ALA A 357 1.94 17.21 -1.90
CA ALA A 357 1.26 15.92 -1.93
C ALA A 357 2.00 14.91 -2.83
N THR A 358 2.54 13.85 -2.23
CA THR A 358 2.43 12.54 -2.85
C THR A 358 0.94 12.26 -3.02
N PRO A 359 0.47 11.87 -4.21
CA PRO A 359 -0.96 11.73 -4.49
C PRO A 359 -1.61 10.84 -3.44
N THR A 360 -2.77 11.27 -2.94
CA THR A 360 -3.61 10.46 -2.06
C THR A 360 -3.89 9.13 -2.77
N PRO A 361 -3.81 7.96 -2.10
CA PRO A 361 -4.20 6.72 -2.75
C PRO A 361 -5.64 6.91 -3.22
N SER A 362 -5.82 6.85 -4.54
CA SER A 362 -7.12 6.67 -5.17
C SER A 362 -7.74 5.43 -4.54
N VAL A 363 -9.07 5.34 -4.53
CA VAL A 363 -9.67 4.00 -4.50
C VAL A 363 -9.01 3.23 -5.64
N PRO A 364 -8.31 2.10 -5.37
CA PRO A 364 -7.78 1.21 -6.40
C PRO A 364 -8.76 1.08 -7.56
N ARG A 365 -8.39 1.55 -8.74
CA ARG A 365 -9.21 1.41 -9.95
C ARG A 365 -8.72 0.20 -10.73
N THR A 366 -9.66 -0.51 -11.33
CA THR A 366 -9.38 -1.57 -12.30
C THR A 366 -9.63 -1.05 -13.70
N TYR A 367 -8.59 -1.07 -14.53
CA TYR A 367 -8.63 -0.69 -15.92
C TYR A 367 -8.58 -1.91 -16.85
N TYR A 368 -8.81 -1.69 -18.14
CA TYR A 368 -8.83 -2.72 -19.16
C TYR A 368 -8.04 -2.28 -20.38
N VAL A 369 -7.25 -3.19 -20.93
CA VAL A 369 -6.45 -3.01 -22.15
C VAL A 369 -6.84 -4.11 -23.14
N SER A 370 -7.05 -3.76 -24.42
CA SER A 370 -7.37 -4.71 -25.51
C SER A 370 -6.68 -4.25 -26.79
N PRO A 371 -6.19 -5.15 -27.67
CA PRO A 371 -5.57 -4.73 -28.93
C PRO A 371 -6.54 -3.98 -29.86
N SER A 372 -7.85 -4.20 -29.67
CA SER A 372 -8.95 -3.53 -30.39
C SER A 372 -9.40 -2.21 -29.75
N GLY A 373 -8.81 -1.84 -28.60
CA GLY A 373 -9.15 -0.64 -27.83
C GLY A 373 -8.64 0.66 -28.46
N ASN A 374 -8.70 1.74 -27.67
CA ASN A 374 -8.20 3.05 -28.07
C ASN A 374 -7.63 3.79 -26.85
N ASP A 375 -6.42 4.31 -26.92
CA ASP A 375 -5.77 4.99 -25.77
C ASP A 375 -6.43 6.33 -25.36
N ASN A 376 -7.37 6.84 -26.15
CA ASN A 376 -8.22 7.97 -25.77
C ASN A 376 -9.44 7.54 -24.93
N ASN A 377 -9.70 6.23 -24.79
CA ASN A 377 -10.78 5.71 -23.98
C ASN A 377 -10.51 5.91 -22.47
N PRO A 378 -11.54 5.79 -21.62
CA PRO A 378 -11.36 5.87 -20.17
C PRO A 378 -10.72 4.62 -19.53
N GLY A 379 -10.45 3.54 -20.29
CA GLY A 379 -9.89 2.30 -19.75
C GLY A 379 -10.90 1.42 -19.02
N THR A 380 -12.19 1.53 -19.35
CA THR A 380 -13.27 0.70 -18.78
C THR A 380 -13.43 -0.61 -19.57
N PRO A 381 -14.13 -1.63 -19.06
CA PRO A 381 -14.29 -2.89 -19.80
C PRO A 381 -14.94 -2.71 -21.19
N SER A 382 -15.88 -1.76 -21.32
CA SER A 382 -16.55 -1.48 -22.60
C SER A 382 -15.81 -0.50 -23.50
N GLN A 383 -14.82 0.21 -22.95
CA GLN A 383 -13.96 1.15 -23.66
C GLN A 383 -12.52 0.99 -23.14
N PRO A 384 -11.85 -0.13 -23.49
CA PRO A 384 -10.51 -0.41 -23.02
C PRO A 384 -9.48 0.49 -23.72
N TRP A 385 -8.34 0.69 -23.08
CA TRP A 385 -7.15 1.24 -23.74
C TRP A 385 -6.62 0.26 -24.78
N GLN A 386 -5.85 0.78 -25.74
CA GLN A 386 -5.24 -0.03 -26.79
C GLN A 386 -3.91 -0.65 -26.32
N THR A 387 -3.13 0.10 -25.54
CA THR A 387 -1.76 -0.25 -25.17
C THR A 387 -1.59 -0.51 -23.68
N ILE A 388 -0.67 -1.40 -23.34
CA ILE A 388 -0.25 -1.69 -21.96
C ILE A 388 0.56 -0.52 -21.42
N GLN A 389 1.40 0.12 -22.25
CA GLN A 389 2.12 1.34 -21.88
C GLN A 389 1.17 2.47 -21.46
N LYS A 390 -0.01 2.57 -22.05
CA LYS A 390 -1.03 3.53 -21.60
C LYS A 390 -1.45 3.26 -20.16
N ALA A 391 -1.62 1.99 -19.78
CA ALA A 391 -1.91 1.62 -18.40
C ALA A 391 -0.73 1.96 -17.47
N ALA A 392 0.49 1.57 -17.84
CA ALA A 392 1.71 1.87 -17.09
C ALA A 392 1.92 3.38 -16.87
N ASN A 393 1.56 4.21 -17.85
CA ASN A 393 1.67 5.68 -17.73
C ASN A 393 0.54 6.33 -16.91
N THR A 394 -0.58 5.63 -16.69
CA THR A 394 -1.81 6.24 -16.14
C THR A 394 -2.12 5.76 -14.72
N MET A 395 -1.86 4.49 -14.44
CA MET A 395 -2.14 3.87 -13.15
C MET A 395 -1.33 4.52 -12.02
N ILE A 396 -1.93 4.55 -10.84
CA ILE A 396 -1.24 4.95 -9.61
C ILE A 396 -1.18 3.78 -8.63
N ALA A 397 -0.44 3.95 -7.54
CA ALA A 397 -0.29 2.91 -6.52
C ALA A 397 -1.66 2.43 -6.00
N GLY A 398 -1.86 1.12 -6.04
CA GLY A 398 -3.10 0.44 -5.71
C GLY A 398 -3.95 0.08 -6.92
N ASP A 399 -3.82 0.76 -8.06
CA ASP A 399 -4.61 0.45 -9.25
C ASP A 399 -4.22 -0.93 -9.86
N SER A 400 -5.15 -1.53 -10.60
CA SER A 400 -4.93 -2.72 -11.41
C SER A 400 -5.35 -2.52 -12.86
N VAL A 401 -4.79 -3.33 -13.77
CA VAL A 401 -5.22 -3.43 -15.17
C VAL A 401 -5.38 -4.90 -15.56
N ASN A 402 -6.51 -5.21 -16.17
CA ASN A 402 -6.77 -6.47 -16.86
C ASN A 402 -6.40 -6.30 -18.34
N VAL A 403 -5.35 -6.98 -18.77
CA VAL A 403 -4.92 -7.04 -20.17
C VAL A 403 -5.63 -8.21 -20.82
N LEU A 404 -6.55 -7.91 -21.73
CA LEU A 404 -7.37 -8.92 -22.39
C LEU A 404 -6.56 -9.72 -23.41
N ALA A 405 -7.08 -10.89 -23.79
CA ALA A 405 -6.43 -11.75 -24.79
C ALA A 405 -6.18 -11.01 -26.12
N GLY A 406 -5.07 -11.36 -26.76
CA GLY A 406 -4.64 -10.88 -28.06
C GLY A 406 -3.19 -10.40 -28.09
N SER A 407 -2.70 -10.04 -29.28
CA SER A 407 -1.30 -9.68 -29.49
C SER A 407 -1.04 -8.18 -29.34
N TYR A 408 -0.04 -7.83 -28.53
CA TYR A 408 0.43 -6.48 -28.26
C TYR A 408 1.83 -6.29 -28.85
N SER A 409 1.93 -5.54 -29.94
CA SER A 409 3.22 -5.24 -30.60
C SER A 409 3.92 -4.02 -30.01
N GLU A 410 3.99 -3.95 -28.68
CA GLU A 410 4.71 -2.93 -27.93
C GLU A 410 6.13 -3.42 -27.67
N THR A 411 7.10 -2.93 -28.46
CA THR A 411 8.48 -3.43 -28.41
C THR A 411 9.18 -3.20 -27.07
N HIS A 412 8.69 -2.26 -26.27
CA HIS A 412 9.20 -1.95 -24.94
C HIS A 412 8.08 -1.35 -24.08
N ILE A 413 7.87 -1.89 -22.87
CA ILE A 413 6.88 -1.44 -21.90
C ILE A 413 7.62 -1.04 -20.62
N ASP A 414 7.63 0.26 -20.33
CA ASP A 414 8.26 0.86 -19.15
C ASP A 414 7.23 1.01 -18.02
N ILE A 415 7.45 0.32 -16.91
CA ILE A 415 6.64 0.40 -15.68
C ILE A 415 7.47 1.14 -14.61
N ASP A 416 7.60 2.45 -14.78
CA ASP A 416 8.39 3.32 -13.88
C ASP A 416 7.62 3.74 -12.60
N HIS A 417 6.29 3.57 -12.57
CA HIS A 417 5.48 3.87 -11.39
C HIS A 417 5.47 2.71 -10.39
N SER A 418 5.15 3.01 -9.12
CA SER A 418 5.11 2.02 -8.05
C SER A 418 3.68 1.62 -7.68
N GLY A 419 3.49 0.37 -7.25
CA GLY A 419 2.24 -0.12 -6.65
C GLY A 419 1.14 -0.53 -7.63
N GLY A 420 1.44 -0.77 -8.91
CA GLY A 420 0.48 -1.23 -9.91
C GLY A 420 0.34 -2.75 -10.00
N THR A 421 -0.84 -3.24 -10.37
CA THR A 421 -1.08 -4.67 -10.65
C THR A 421 -1.46 -4.89 -12.12
N PHE A 422 -0.65 -5.62 -12.87
CA PHE A 422 -0.87 -5.97 -14.27
C PHE A 422 -1.24 -7.45 -14.37
N LEU A 423 -2.49 -7.72 -14.77
CA LEU A 423 -3.04 -9.07 -14.89
C LEU A 423 -3.32 -9.36 -16.35
N ALA A 424 -2.63 -10.32 -16.93
CA ALA A 424 -2.92 -10.84 -18.25
C ALA A 424 -4.02 -11.91 -18.20
N GLN A 425 -4.96 -11.82 -19.13
CA GLN A 425 -5.82 -12.92 -19.49
C GLN A 425 -5.01 -13.89 -20.37
N GLU A 426 -5.30 -15.18 -20.25
CA GLU A 426 -4.74 -16.22 -21.12
C GLU A 426 -4.86 -15.82 -22.61
N GLY A 427 -3.75 -15.96 -23.34
CA GLY A 427 -3.63 -15.51 -24.74
C GLY A 427 -3.31 -14.02 -24.92
N ALA A 428 -3.00 -13.26 -23.86
CA ALA A 428 -2.41 -11.93 -23.97
C ALA A 428 -0.90 -12.02 -24.23
N ILE A 429 -0.50 -11.78 -25.48
CA ILE A 429 0.87 -12.02 -25.97
C ILE A 429 1.56 -10.68 -26.22
N ILE A 430 2.67 -10.43 -25.54
CA ILE A 430 3.54 -9.27 -25.76
C ILE A 430 4.64 -9.65 -26.74
N THR A 431 4.72 -8.94 -27.87
CA THR A 431 5.88 -9.01 -28.77
C THR A 431 6.83 -7.85 -28.46
N GLY A 432 7.64 -8.01 -27.42
CA GLY A 432 8.48 -6.96 -26.86
C GLY A 432 9.00 -7.32 -25.47
N GLN A 433 9.26 -6.29 -24.66
CA GLN A 433 9.95 -6.41 -23.37
C GLN A 433 9.21 -5.62 -22.30
N ILE A 434 9.32 -6.04 -21.04
CA ILE A 434 8.82 -5.29 -19.88
C ILE A 434 10.01 -4.84 -19.03
N ASP A 435 10.13 -3.55 -18.76
CA ASP A 435 11.11 -3.00 -17.81
C ASP A 435 10.38 -2.45 -16.58
N ILE A 436 10.57 -3.10 -15.43
CA ILE A 436 9.96 -2.70 -14.16
C ILE A 436 10.93 -1.78 -13.40
N GLY A 437 10.89 -0.49 -13.75
CA GLY A 437 11.64 0.57 -13.07
C GLY A 437 11.11 0.90 -11.66
N GLY A 438 9.79 0.84 -11.48
CA GLY A 438 9.10 1.15 -10.23
C GLY A 438 9.06 -0.01 -9.22
N SER A 439 8.56 0.28 -8.02
CA SER A 439 8.57 -0.64 -6.87
C SER A 439 7.17 -1.17 -6.52
N SER A 440 7.09 -2.33 -5.87
CA SER A 440 5.84 -2.91 -5.38
C SER A 440 4.78 -3.16 -6.47
N ASN A 441 5.21 -3.45 -7.69
CA ASN A 441 4.35 -3.83 -8.79
C ASN A 441 4.13 -5.34 -8.84
N ILE A 442 3.01 -5.77 -9.43
CA ILE A 442 2.68 -7.17 -9.70
C ILE A 442 2.54 -7.35 -11.22
N ILE A 443 3.32 -8.26 -11.81
CA ILE A 443 3.25 -8.66 -13.22
C ILE A 443 2.88 -10.13 -13.29
N ASN A 444 1.67 -10.43 -13.76
CA ASN A 444 1.09 -11.76 -13.67
C ASN A 444 0.45 -12.23 -14.99
N GLY A 445 0.84 -13.43 -15.45
CA GLY A 445 0.12 -14.19 -16.46
C GLY A 445 0.45 -13.88 -17.92
N PHE A 446 1.47 -13.07 -18.20
CA PHE A 446 1.78 -12.64 -19.58
C PHE A 446 2.51 -13.74 -20.34
N GLU A 447 2.16 -13.92 -21.62
CA GLU A 447 3.05 -14.54 -22.60
C GLU A 447 3.93 -13.44 -23.24
N ILE A 448 5.24 -13.60 -23.19
CA ILE A 448 6.21 -12.59 -23.61
C ILE A 448 7.19 -13.21 -24.58
N THR A 449 7.24 -12.65 -25.79
CA THR A 449 8.21 -13.00 -26.81
C THR A 449 8.98 -11.78 -27.29
N SER A 450 10.32 -11.85 -27.29
CA SER A 450 11.19 -10.72 -27.61
C SER A 450 12.25 -11.06 -28.66
N PRO A 451 11.85 -11.27 -29.92
CA PRO A 451 12.78 -11.71 -30.98
C PRO A 451 13.80 -10.64 -31.40
N ALA A 452 13.72 -9.43 -30.85
CA ALA A 452 14.60 -8.30 -31.15
C ALA A 452 15.22 -7.65 -29.91
N GLY A 453 14.92 -8.17 -28.71
CA GLY A 453 15.37 -7.59 -27.45
C GLY A 453 16.27 -8.52 -26.65
N ASP A 454 17.18 -7.95 -25.86
CA ASP A 454 18.18 -8.69 -25.08
C ASP A 454 17.59 -9.53 -23.92
N TRP A 455 16.26 -9.56 -23.75
CA TRP A 455 15.61 -10.03 -22.53
C TRP A 455 14.08 -10.03 -22.61
N GLY A 456 13.40 -10.78 -21.74
CA GLY A 456 11.94 -10.74 -21.58
C GLY A 456 11.48 -9.67 -20.59
N ILE A 457 11.98 -9.72 -19.35
CA ILE A 457 11.60 -8.80 -18.25
C ILE A 457 12.84 -8.23 -17.52
N GLN A 458 12.88 -6.91 -17.22
CA GLN A 458 13.67 -6.36 -16.08
C GLN A 458 12.86 -6.30 -14.83
N VAL A 459 13.57 -6.54 -13.74
CA VAL A 459 13.20 -5.95 -12.46
C VAL A 459 14.32 -5.01 -12.01
N ARG A 460 14.08 -3.69 -12.00
CA ARG A 460 15.02 -2.70 -11.40
C ARG A 460 14.58 -2.22 -10.03
N GLY A 461 13.27 -2.06 -9.83
CA GLY A 461 12.71 -1.58 -8.57
C GLY A 461 12.72 -2.61 -7.43
N THR A 462 12.09 -2.25 -6.33
CA THR A 462 12.10 -3.03 -5.07
C THR A 462 10.71 -3.57 -4.74
N GLY A 463 10.62 -4.76 -4.14
CA GLY A 463 9.35 -5.29 -3.63
C GLY A 463 8.37 -5.75 -4.71
N ASN A 464 8.84 -5.97 -5.94
CA ASN A 464 8.03 -6.40 -7.08
C ASN A 464 7.74 -7.91 -7.02
N LEU A 465 6.60 -8.30 -7.58
CA LEU A 465 6.19 -9.68 -7.79
C LEU A 465 6.05 -9.95 -9.29
N VAL A 466 6.89 -10.84 -9.83
CA VAL A 466 6.83 -11.31 -11.21
C VAL A 466 6.42 -12.77 -11.18
N GLU A 467 5.17 -13.06 -11.55
CA GLU A 467 4.61 -14.40 -11.39
C GLU A 467 3.83 -14.96 -12.58
N ASN A 468 3.89 -16.28 -12.75
CA ASN A 468 3.09 -17.03 -13.74
C ASN A 468 3.20 -16.50 -15.19
N ASN A 469 4.34 -15.91 -15.56
CA ASN A 469 4.55 -15.45 -16.92
C ASN A 469 5.20 -16.55 -17.75
N ASP A 470 4.81 -16.65 -19.02
CA ASP A 470 5.45 -17.46 -20.03
C ASP A 470 6.41 -16.56 -20.84
N ILE A 471 7.71 -16.86 -20.83
CA ILE A 471 8.77 -16.02 -21.40
C ILE A 471 9.59 -16.87 -22.36
N HIS A 472 9.57 -16.53 -23.64
CA HIS A 472 10.24 -17.34 -24.64
C HIS A 472 10.72 -16.57 -25.88
N ASN A 473 11.60 -17.21 -26.67
CA ASN A 473 12.16 -16.63 -27.90
C ASN A 473 12.78 -15.23 -27.69
N THR A 474 13.42 -14.97 -26.56
CA THR A 474 14.22 -13.76 -26.34
C THR A 474 15.60 -13.93 -27.00
N MET A 475 16.27 -12.83 -27.38
CA MET A 475 17.58 -12.91 -28.05
C MET A 475 18.78 -13.14 -27.11
N GLN A 476 18.55 -12.98 -25.80
CA GLN A 476 19.51 -13.15 -24.73
C GLN A 476 18.78 -13.75 -23.52
N ASP A 477 18.47 -12.96 -22.49
CA ASP A 477 18.08 -13.51 -21.19
C ASP A 477 16.56 -13.68 -21.04
N GLY A 478 16.12 -14.49 -20.08
CA GLY A 478 14.71 -14.57 -19.69
C GLY A 478 14.33 -13.34 -18.86
N ILE A 479 14.83 -13.31 -17.62
CA ILE A 479 14.60 -12.23 -16.67
C ILE A 479 15.94 -11.67 -16.18
N THR A 480 16.16 -10.37 -16.35
CA THR A 480 17.27 -9.69 -15.68
C THR A 480 16.76 -8.99 -14.42
N PHE A 481 17.53 -9.03 -13.33
CA PHE A 481 17.04 -8.62 -12.02
C PHE A 481 18.05 -7.79 -11.23
N TYR A 482 17.52 -6.80 -10.53
CA TYR A 482 18.24 -5.84 -9.69
C TYR A 482 17.33 -5.44 -8.52
N GLY A 483 17.79 -4.48 -7.71
CA GLY A 483 16.97 -3.92 -6.65
C GLY A 483 16.92 -4.81 -5.42
N ASP A 484 15.82 -4.74 -4.67
CA ASP A 484 15.72 -5.39 -3.36
C ASP A 484 14.32 -6.01 -3.13
N ASN A 485 14.21 -7.05 -2.30
CA ASN A 485 12.94 -7.66 -1.86
C ASN A 485 11.99 -8.12 -2.99
N ASN A 486 12.52 -8.51 -4.14
CA ASN A 486 11.70 -8.96 -5.28
C ASN A 486 11.37 -10.47 -5.17
N ILE A 487 10.21 -10.86 -5.70
CA ILE A 487 9.80 -12.27 -5.79
C ILE A 487 9.55 -12.60 -7.27
N ILE A 488 10.24 -13.62 -7.76
CA ILE A 488 10.13 -14.13 -9.13
C ILE A 488 9.67 -15.58 -9.02
N ARG A 489 8.39 -15.85 -9.27
CA ARG A 489 7.81 -17.17 -8.98
C ARG A 489 6.88 -17.74 -10.03
N GLY A 490 6.85 -19.06 -10.18
CA GLY A 490 5.88 -19.72 -11.06
C GLY A 490 6.01 -19.38 -12.54
N ASN A 491 7.10 -18.72 -12.98
CA ASN A 491 7.28 -18.35 -14.37
C ASN A 491 7.75 -19.58 -15.18
N TYR A 492 7.30 -19.65 -16.43
CA TYR A 492 7.79 -20.60 -17.42
C TYR A 492 8.74 -19.87 -18.37
N ILE A 493 10.02 -20.22 -18.37
CA ILE A 493 11.03 -19.57 -19.21
C ILE A 493 11.60 -20.61 -20.17
N HIS A 494 11.39 -20.45 -21.47
CA HIS A 494 11.78 -21.48 -22.43
C HIS A 494 12.21 -20.94 -23.80
N ASP A 495 12.82 -21.81 -24.61
CA ASP A 495 13.20 -21.50 -26.00
C ASP A 495 13.95 -20.16 -26.18
N LEU A 496 14.84 -19.82 -25.24
CA LEU A 496 15.70 -18.64 -25.39
C LEU A 496 16.66 -18.86 -26.56
N VAL A 497 16.87 -17.83 -27.38
CA VAL A 497 17.63 -17.91 -28.61
C VAL A 497 18.98 -17.22 -28.43
N GLU A 498 20.08 -17.96 -28.52
CA GLU A 498 21.41 -17.38 -28.44
C GLU A 498 21.74 -16.54 -29.68
N THR A 499 21.86 -15.22 -29.49
CA THR A 499 22.49 -14.31 -30.46
C THR A 499 23.78 -13.65 -29.93
N SER A 500 24.13 -13.93 -28.66
CA SER A 500 25.25 -13.39 -27.88
C SER A 500 26.28 -14.49 -27.55
N THR A 501 27.15 -14.28 -26.55
CA THR A 501 28.09 -15.28 -26.02
C THR A 501 27.49 -16.27 -25.01
N HIS A 502 26.29 -15.97 -24.49
CA HIS A 502 25.43 -16.85 -23.69
C HIS A 502 23.99 -16.30 -23.61
N VAL A 503 23.07 -17.14 -23.14
CA VAL A 503 21.72 -16.79 -22.69
C VAL A 503 21.48 -17.32 -21.28
N ASP A 504 20.80 -16.54 -20.45
CA ASP A 504 20.50 -16.90 -19.07
C ASP A 504 18.99 -16.92 -18.81
N PHE A 505 18.46 -17.90 -18.07
CA PHE A 505 17.09 -17.75 -17.56
C PHE A 505 17.00 -16.55 -16.59
N PHE A 506 18.04 -16.37 -15.77
CA PHE A 506 18.16 -15.27 -14.83
C PHE A 506 19.53 -14.58 -14.90
N GLN A 507 19.58 -13.25 -15.01
CA GLN A 507 20.84 -12.50 -15.11
C GLN A 507 20.88 -11.32 -14.13
N THR A 508 22.02 -11.10 -13.48
CA THR A 508 22.30 -9.84 -12.79
C THR A 508 23.78 -9.49 -12.74
N SER A 509 24.08 -8.19 -12.78
CA SER A 509 25.39 -7.63 -12.44
C SER A 509 25.43 -6.91 -11.08
N GLY A 510 24.32 -6.99 -10.33
CA GLY A 510 24.08 -6.22 -9.11
C GLY A 510 23.89 -4.70 -9.32
N PRO A 511 23.51 -3.98 -8.26
CA PRO A 511 23.17 -4.48 -6.93
C PRO A 511 21.82 -5.22 -6.91
N ALA A 512 21.76 -6.32 -6.14
CA ALA A 512 20.57 -7.17 -6.05
C ALA A 512 20.49 -7.85 -4.67
N SER A 513 19.42 -7.62 -3.91
CA SER A 513 19.30 -8.17 -2.56
C SER A 513 17.92 -8.73 -2.22
N ASN A 514 17.88 -9.70 -1.30
CA ASN A 514 16.64 -10.28 -0.77
C ASN A 514 15.66 -10.74 -1.87
N ILE A 515 16.15 -11.45 -2.89
CA ILE A 515 15.34 -11.89 -4.03
C ILE A 515 15.05 -13.38 -3.92
N ILE A 516 13.78 -13.74 -4.10
CA ILE A 516 13.31 -15.13 -4.09
C ILE A 516 12.95 -15.56 -5.51
N PHE A 517 13.56 -16.66 -5.94
CA PHE A 517 13.23 -17.41 -7.15
C PHE A 517 12.56 -18.72 -6.74
N GLU A 518 11.25 -18.84 -6.95
CA GLU A 518 10.45 -19.95 -6.44
C GLU A 518 9.50 -20.58 -7.46
N GLY A 519 9.50 -21.90 -7.62
CA GLY A 519 8.49 -22.56 -8.45
C GLY A 519 8.62 -22.25 -9.94
N ASN A 520 9.74 -21.71 -10.41
CA ASN A 520 9.92 -21.42 -11.83
C ASN A 520 10.28 -22.71 -12.59
N LEU A 521 9.68 -22.89 -13.78
CA LEU A 521 10.01 -23.93 -14.73
C LEU A 521 10.83 -23.32 -15.85
N CYS A 522 12.07 -23.75 -16.01
CA CYS A 522 12.96 -23.18 -17.02
C CYS A 522 13.47 -24.30 -17.94
N ILE A 523 13.15 -24.23 -19.23
CA ILE A 523 13.43 -25.30 -20.20
C ILE A 523 14.05 -24.73 -21.47
N ASN A 524 15.34 -24.97 -21.71
CA ASN A 524 15.98 -24.63 -22.97
C ASN A 524 16.65 -25.87 -23.59
N PRO A 525 15.94 -26.59 -24.47
CA PRO A 525 16.42 -27.86 -25.01
C PRO A 525 17.34 -27.68 -26.23
N ASN A 526 17.53 -26.44 -26.71
CA ASN A 526 18.37 -26.16 -27.87
C ASN A 526 19.84 -26.48 -27.60
N THR A 527 20.45 -27.23 -28.52
CA THR A 527 21.86 -27.67 -28.44
C THR A 527 22.86 -26.68 -29.04
N THR A 528 22.37 -25.59 -29.62
CA THR A 528 23.20 -24.59 -30.28
C THR A 528 23.19 -23.33 -29.44
N GLY A 529 24.26 -23.15 -28.68
CA GLY A 529 24.54 -21.94 -27.93
C GLY A 529 24.71 -22.16 -26.44
N ASN A 530 25.43 -21.25 -25.80
CA ASN A 530 25.82 -21.30 -24.40
C ASN A 530 24.62 -20.93 -23.51
N ASN A 531 23.83 -21.92 -23.13
CA ASN A 531 22.63 -21.74 -22.31
C ASN A 531 22.95 -21.95 -20.84
N GLN A 532 22.79 -20.92 -20.02
CA GLN A 532 23.05 -20.94 -18.59
C GLN A 532 21.74 -20.87 -17.80
N ILE A 533 21.74 -21.45 -16.60
CA ILE A 533 20.60 -21.35 -15.71
C ILE A 533 20.50 -19.94 -15.15
N ALA A 534 21.61 -19.42 -14.63
CA ALA A 534 21.70 -18.03 -14.28
C ALA A 534 23.15 -17.58 -14.28
N MET A 535 23.34 -16.29 -14.50
CA MET A 535 24.60 -15.62 -14.30
C MET A 535 24.39 -14.50 -13.26
N VAL A 536 25.00 -14.69 -12.09
CA VAL A 536 24.95 -13.76 -10.97
C VAL A 536 26.35 -13.22 -10.76
N GLU A 537 26.62 -12.08 -11.36
CA GLU A 537 27.94 -11.46 -11.35
C GLU A 537 27.97 -10.20 -10.48
N SER A 538 29.00 -10.06 -9.66
CA SER A 538 29.33 -8.79 -9.03
C SER A 538 30.53 -8.19 -9.76
N ARG A 539 30.26 -7.21 -10.63
CA ARG A 539 31.24 -6.35 -11.31
C ARG A 539 31.17 -4.98 -10.61
N SER A 540 32.32 -4.40 -10.21
CA SER A 540 32.45 -3.20 -9.34
C SER A 540 32.11 -3.41 -7.85
N ASP A 541 31.90 -2.34 -7.08
CA ASP A 541 31.53 -2.30 -5.65
C ASP A 541 30.06 -2.70 -5.36
N ASN A 542 29.38 -3.31 -6.32
CA ASN A 542 27.98 -3.73 -6.18
C ASN A 542 27.82 -4.93 -5.24
N THR A 543 26.94 -4.80 -4.25
CA THR A 543 26.57 -5.90 -3.35
C THR A 543 25.43 -6.72 -3.95
N ILE A 544 25.61 -8.04 -3.94
CA ILE A 544 24.56 -9.03 -4.16
C ILE A 544 24.45 -9.85 -2.88
N ASP A 545 23.26 -9.89 -2.28
CA ASP A 545 23.09 -10.52 -0.98
C ASP A 545 21.73 -11.18 -0.83
N ASN A 546 21.68 -12.34 -0.19
CA ASN A 546 20.42 -13.00 0.15
C ASN A 546 19.55 -13.32 -1.09
N LEU A 547 20.12 -14.07 -2.04
CA LEU A 547 19.36 -14.65 -3.15
C LEU A 547 18.94 -16.07 -2.77
N ILE A 548 17.66 -16.40 -2.97
CA ILE A 548 17.07 -17.68 -2.61
C ILE A 548 16.48 -18.34 -3.86
N PHE A 549 17.08 -19.43 -4.32
CA PHE A 549 16.55 -20.31 -5.37
C PHE A 549 15.95 -21.54 -4.71
N ARG A 550 14.62 -21.67 -4.74
CA ARG A 550 13.93 -22.83 -4.15
C ARG A 550 12.81 -23.40 -5.00
N ASN A 551 12.59 -24.71 -4.95
CA ASN A 551 11.51 -25.37 -5.69
C ASN A 551 11.48 -25.01 -7.18
N ASN A 552 12.62 -24.79 -7.84
CA ASN A 552 12.64 -24.55 -9.28
C ASN A 552 13.02 -25.83 -10.02
N ILE A 553 12.62 -25.92 -11.29
CA ILE A 553 13.01 -26.99 -12.20
C ILE A 553 13.77 -26.36 -13.36
N PHE A 554 15.03 -26.75 -13.51
CA PHE A 554 15.93 -26.26 -14.56
C PHE A 554 16.30 -27.39 -15.50
N VAL A 555 15.96 -27.24 -16.78
CA VAL A 555 16.23 -28.21 -17.83
C VAL A 555 16.99 -27.52 -18.95
N ILE A 556 18.21 -27.97 -19.21
CA ILE A 556 19.01 -27.45 -20.31
C ILE A 556 19.65 -28.56 -21.14
N ASN A 557 20.16 -28.20 -22.31
CA ASN A 557 20.81 -29.11 -23.24
C ASN A 557 22.01 -28.47 -23.96
N ASP A 558 22.90 -27.80 -23.22
CA ASP A 558 24.08 -27.13 -23.77
C ASP A 558 25.32 -28.05 -23.80
N PRO A 559 26.15 -28.05 -24.85
CA PRO A 559 27.48 -28.66 -24.78
C PRO A 559 28.48 -27.77 -24.00
N GLY A 560 28.26 -27.49 -22.71
CA GLY A 560 29.14 -26.58 -21.96
C GLY A 560 28.66 -26.05 -20.59
N THR A 561 28.85 -24.73 -20.39
CA THR A 561 28.84 -23.96 -19.13
C THR A 561 27.44 -23.60 -18.62
N GLY A 562 26.49 -24.52 -18.69
CA GLY A 562 25.09 -24.18 -18.42
C GLY A 562 24.67 -23.97 -16.96
N GLN A 563 25.58 -23.54 -16.10
CA GLN A 563 25.44 -23.61 -14.65
C GLN A 563 24.46 -22.56 -14.08
N LEU A 564 24.01 -22.78 -12.84
CA LEU A 564 23.60 -21.70 -11.93
C LEU A 564 24.87 -21.08 -11.36
N ASN A 565 25.31 -19.96 -11.95
CA ASN A 565 26.62 -19.37 -11.69
C ASN A 565 26.53 -18.16 -10.76
N PHE A 566 27.36 -18.18 -9.71
CA PHE A 566 27.62 -17.04 -8.83
C PHE A 566 29.09 -16.67 -8.92
N HIS A 567 29.38 -15.52 -9.50
CA HIS A 567 30.74 -15.11 -9.83
C HIS A 567 31.06 -13.71 -9.32
N ARG A 568 31.83 -13.64 -8.23
CA ARG A 568 32.39 -12.38 -7.73
C ARG A 568 33.79 -12.15 -8.32
N HIS A 569 33.96 -11.05 -9.06
CA HIS A 569 35.25 -10.67 -9.63
C HIS A 569 36.17 -10.02 -8.58
N THR A 570 37.41 -10.48 -8.47
CA THR A 570 38.41 -9.96 -7.50
C THR A 570 39.29 -8.83 -8.04
N GLU A 571 39.17 -8.48 -9.32
CA GLU A 571 40.11 -7.55 -9.99
C GLU A 571 39.63 -6.08 -10.08
N LEU A 572 38.37 -5.77 -9.72
CA LEU A 572 37.70 -4.51 -10.08
C LEU A 572 37.33 -3.55 -8.92
N GLY A 573 37.85 -3.76 -7.70
CA GLY A 573 37.43 -2.99 -6.52
C GLY A 573 36.10 -3.54 -5.98
N GLU A 574 36.16 -4.23 -4.85
CA GLU A 574 35.36 -5.46 -4.70
C GLU A 574 33.96 -5.26 -4.08
N GLY A 575 32.93 -5.48 -4.88
CA GLY A 575 31.59 -5.83 -4.42
C GLY A 575 31.58 -7.18 -3.70
N VAL A 576 30.42 -7.61 -3.18
CA VAL A 576 30.27 -8.85 -2.40
C VAL A 576 29.15 -9.67 -2.97
N ILE A 577 29.32 -11.00 -3.03
CA ILE A 577 28.22 -11.95 -3.17
C ILE A 577 28.16 -12.77 -1.88
N SER A 578 27.02 -12.73 -1.18
CA SER A 578 26.82 -13.41 0.10
C SER A 578 25.39 -13.92 0.29
N ASN A 579 25.22 -14.79 1.28
CA ASN A 579 23.94 -15.35 1.74
C ASN A 579 23.13 -16.02 0.62
N ILE A 580 23.80 -16.81 -0.23
CA ILE A 580 23.14 -17.51 -1.35
C ILE A 580 22.50 -18.81 -0.85
N THR A 581 21.20 -19.00 -1.11
CA THR A 581 20.46 -20.21 -0.73
C THR A 581 19.96 -20.91 -1.99
N VAL A 582 20.35 -22.16 -2.20
CA VAL A 582 19.88 -23.02 -3.31
C VAL A 582 19.34 -24.31 -2.71
N VAL A 583 18.01 -24.44 -2.61
CA VAL A 583 17.38 -25.56 -1.91
C VAL A 583 16.19 -26.17 -2.63
N ASN A 584 16.03 -27.49 -2.57
CA ASN A 584 14.85 -28.17 -3.13
C ASN A 584 14.60 -27.87 -4.63
N ASN A 585 15.65 -27.68 -5.43
CA ASN A 585 15.51 -27.53 -6.88
C ASN A 585 15.81 -28.86 -7.59
N THR A 586 15.32 -29.00 -8.82
CA THR A 586 15.66 -30.09 -9.73
C THR A 586 16.46 -29.55 -10.92
N PHE A 587 17.71 -29.97 -11.07
CA PHE A 587 18.62 -29.58 -12.15
C PHE A 587 18.79 -30.75 -13.12
N VAL A 588 18.51 -30.53 -14.41
CA VAL A 588 18.53 -31.58 -15.43
C VAL A 588 19.33 -31.12 -16.65
N HIS A 589 20.31 -31.94 -17.01
CA HIS A 589 21.01 -31.81 -18.28
C HIS A 589 20.57 -32.91 -19.26
N LEU A 590 19.99 -32.57 -20.40
CA LEU A 590 19.39 -33.56 -21.31
C LEU A 590 20.44 -34.44 -22.01
N SER A 591 21.52 -33.86 -22.55
CA SER A 591 22.60 -34.63 -23.22
C SER A 591 23.61 -35.30 -22.27
N GLY A 592 23.59 -34.95 -20.99
CA GLY A 592 24.61 -35.37 -20.02
C GLY A 592 26.02 -34.82 -20.22
N MET A 593 26.17 -33.75 -21.01
CA MET A 593 27.44 -33.06 -21.30
C MET A 593 27.70 -31.81 -20.45
N GLY A 594 26.78 -31.42 -19.58
CA GLY A 594 26.96 -30.24 -18.73
C GLY A 594 28.10 -30.42 -17.73
N TYR A 595 28.79 -29.32 -17.42
CA TYR A 595 29.78 -29.22 -16.34
C TYR A 595 29.09 -29.28 -14.97
N GLU A 596 29.52 -28.51 -13.99
CA GLU A 596 28.79 -28.39 -12.72
C GLU A 596 27.38 -27.78 -12.90
N SER A 597 26.39 -28.19 -12.11
CA SER A 597 25.06 -27.56 -12.14
C SER A 597 25.04 -26.25 -11.38
N ILE A 598 25.90 -26.12 -10.36
CA ILE A 598 26.01 -24.94 -9.50
C ILE A 598 27.49 -24.58 -9.39
N TRP A 599 27.82 -23.32 -9.67
CA TRP A 599 29.18 -22.80 -9.54
C TRP A 599 29.21 -21.58 -8.62
N MET A 600 30.01 -21.64 -7.55
CA MET A 600 30.14 -20.58 -6.55
C MET A 600 31.60 -20.10 -6.43
N ILE A 601 31.88 -18.93 -7.00
CA ILE A 601 33.22 -18.34 -7.08
C ILE A 601 33.31 -17.10 -6.18
N ASN A 602 34.22 -17.13 -5.21
CA ASN A 602 34.49 -16.04 -4.27
C ASN A 602 33.24 -15.61 -3.44
N ILE A 603 32.41 -16.56 -3.03
CA ILE A 603 31.16 -16.34 -2.28
C ILE A 603 31.40 -16.40 -0.76
N THR A 604 30.83 -15.47 0.00
CA THR A 604 31.15 -15.33 1.44
C THR A 604 30.39 -16.28 2.35
N THR A 605 29.12 -16.56 2.03
CA THR A 605 28.21 -17.45 2.79
C THR A 605 27.17 -18.04 1.85
N GLY A 606 26.73 -19.27 2.12
CA GLY A 606 25.64 -19.88 1.35
C GLY A 606 25.22 -21.26 1.84
N VAL A 607 24.10 -21.73 1.31
CA VAL A 607 23.47 -23.02 1.64
C VAL A 607 23.07 -23.70 0.32
N VAL A 608 23.50 -24.94 0.11
CA VAL A 608 23.12 -25.75 -1.06
C VAL A 608 22.65 -27.13 -0.60
N LYS A 609 21.33 -27.32 -0.49
CA LYS A 609 20.76 -28.53 0.14
C LYS A 609 19.50 -29.05 -0.53
N ASN A 610 19.21 -30.34 -0.40
CA ASN A 610 18.00 -30.97 -0.93
C ASN A 610 17.81 -30.77 -2.44
N ASN A 611 18.86 -30.52 -3.23
CA ASN A 611 18.72 -30.39 -4.67
C ASN A 611 18.88 -31.76 -5.35
N LEU A 612 18.01 -32.05 -6.31
CA LEU A 612 18.14 -33.20 -7.20
C LEU A 612 18.88 -32.77 -8.46
N ILE A 613 20.03 -33.37 -8.74
CA ILE A 613 20.89 -33.04 -9.86
C ILE A 613 21.02 -34.27 -10.76
N VAL A 614 20.60 -34.13 -12.02
CA VAL A 614 20.60 -35.23 -12.99
C VAL A 614 21.41 -34.84 -14.20
N ASN A 615 22.35 -35.71 -14.57
CA ASN A 615 23.18 -35.65 -15.76
C ASN A 615 24.24 -34.54 -15.80
N TRP A 616 24.53 -33.85 -14.69
CA TRP A 616 25.60 -32.86 -14.58
C TRP A 616 26.94 -33.44 -14.12
N GLY A 617 28.04 -32.76 -14.45
CA GLY A 617 29.42 -33.10 -14.09
C GLY A 617 29.99 -34.25 -14.91
N ASP A 618 31.30 -34.46 -14.90
CA ASP A 618 31.94 -35.61 -15.53
C ASP A 618 33.28 -35.94 -14.82
N SER A 619 34.09 -36.86 -15.32
CA SER A 619 35.37 -37.18 -14.68
C SER A 619 36.36 -36.00 -14.53
N THR A 620 36.08 -34.86 -15.15
CA THR A 620 36.87 -33.62 -15.12
C THR A 620 36.14 -32.42 -14.51
N HIS A 621 34.82 -32.50 -14.31
CA HIS A 621 34.00 -31.44 -13.73
C HIS A 621 33.13 -31.99 -12.57
N SER A 622 33.05 -31.26 -11.45
CA SER A 622 32.17 -31.67 -10.36
C SER A 622 30.70 -31.40 -10.70
N TYR A 623 29.77 -31.81 -9.83
CA TYR A 623 28.35 -31.49 -9.98
C TYR A 623 28.00 -30.18 -9.27
N ILE A 624 28.72 -29.85 -8.19
CA ILE A 624 28.72 -28.52 -7.55
C ILE A 624 30.18 -28.11 -7.42
N LEU A 625 30.52 -26.90 -7.84
CA LEU A 625 31.88 -26.37 -7.74
C LEU A 625 31.90 -25.14 -6.83
N VAL A 626 32.76 -25.19 -5.81
CA VAL A 626 33.09 -24.03 -4.97
C VAL A 626 34.56 -23.70 -5.21
N SER A 627 34.86 -22.49 -5.67
CA SER A 627 36.22 -22.10 -6.05
C SER A 627 36.59 -20.68 -5.61
N GLY A 628 37.87 -20.33 -5.79
CA GLY A 628 38.41 -19.03 -5.40
C GLY A 628 38.55 -18.88 -3.88
N ILE A 629 38.20 -17.70 -3.36
CA ILE A 629 38.23 -17.38 -1.92
C ILE A 629 36.89 -17.65 -1.22
N SER A 630 36.01 -18.47 -1.82
CA SER A 630 34.72 -18.82 -1.23
C SER A 630 34.87 -19.41 0.18
N SER A 631 33.98 -19.02 1.09
CA SER A 631 33.97 -19.50 2.48
C SER A 631 32.54 -19.67 2.99
N GLY A 632 32.33 -20.37 4.11
CA GLY A 632 31.02 -20.42 4.76
C GLY A 632 29.87 -21.01 3.93
N ILE A 633 30.18 -21.90 2.97
CA ILE A 633 29.17 -22.59 2.15
C ILE A 633 28.84 -23.94 2.81
N ASP A 634 27.58 -24.12 3.19
CA ASP A 634 27.04 -25.34 3.78
C ASP A 634 26.34 -26.18 2.70
N ILE A 635 26.97 -27.29 2.31
CA ILE A 635 26.51 -28.18 1.24
C ILE A 635 26.27 -29.56 1.83
N SER A 636 25.04 -30.06 1.75
CA SER A 636 24.66 -31.40 2.22
C SER A 636 23.32 -31.85 1.64
N ASN A 637 23.00 -33.14 1.77
CA ASN A 637 21.67 -33.70 1.46
C ASN A 637 21.19 -33.43 0.02
N ASN A 638 22.09 -33.35 -0.95
CA ASN A 638 21.74 -33.28 -2.37
C ASN A 638 21.74 -34.70 -2.97
N ALA A 639 21.17 -34.88 -4.15
CA ALA A 639 21.22 -36.13 -4.89
C ALA A 639 21.82 -35.88 -6.27
N ILE A 640 22.74 -36.73 -6.69
CA ILE A 640 23.36 -36.65 -8.02
C ILE A 640 23.23 -38.00 -8.72
N TYR A 641 22.76 -37.97 -9.96
CA TYR A 641 22.68 -39.13 -10.82
C TYR A 641 23.14 -38.80 -12.23
N LYS A 642 23.89 -39.71 -12.85
CA LYS A 642 24.19 -39.63 -14.28
C LYS A 642 23.78 -40.92 -14.99
N THR A 643 23.14 -40.72 -16.14
CA THR A 643 22.81 -41.79 -17.09
C THR A 643 24.04 -42.24 -17.89
N SER A 644 25.05 -41.36 -18.04
CA SER A 644 26.33 -41.66 -18.71
C SER A 644 27.38 -42.24 -17.75
N CYS A 645 28.43 -42.83 -18.32
CA CYS A 645 29.27 -43.84 -17.65
C CYS A 645 30.36 -43.33 -16.70
N CYS A 646 30.42 -42.03 -16.38
CA CYS A 646 31.40 -41.52 -15.42
C CYS A 646 30.76 -40.68 -14.33
N ALA A 647 31.16 -40.94 -13.09
CA ALA A 647 30.82 -40.09 -11.96
C ALA A 647 31.48 -38.71 -12.13
N PRO A 648 30.85 -37.64 -11.61
CA PRO A 648 31.46 -36.31 -11.55
C PRO A 648 32.80 -36.32 -10.79
N MET A 649 33.65 -35.34 -11.09
CA MET A 649 34.92 -35.15 -10.41
C MET A 649 34.69 -34.81 -8.93
N GLY A 650 35.46 -35.44 -8.06
CA GLY A 650 35.36 -35.26 -6.61
C GLY A 650 34.59 -36.39 -5.93
N ASP A 651 34.24 -36.13 -4.67
CA ASP A 651 33.49 -37.03 -3.79
C ASP A 651 32.14 -36.37 -3.43
N PRO A 652 31.12 -37.13 -3.00
CA PRO A 652 29.88 -36.55 -2.49
C PRO A 652 30.12 -35.61 -1.29
N TYR A 653 29.33 -34.56 -1.20
CA TYR A 653 29.20 -33.76 0.03
C TYR A 653 28.50 -34.56 1.15
N PRO A 654 28.56 -34.10 2.41
CA PRO A 654 27.90 -34.79 3.53
C PRO A 654 26.43 -35.13 3.24
N ASP A 655 26.05 -36.38 3.52
CA ASP A 655 24.69 -36.91 3.37
C ASP A 655 24.11 -36.84 1.94
N ASP A 656 24.94 -36.57 0.93
CA ASP A 656 24.51 -36.62 -0.46
C ASP A 656 24.24 -38.06 -0.92
N ILE A 657 23.20 -38.22 -1.74
CA ILE A 657 22.90 -39.46 -2.43
C ILE A 657 23.74 -39.50 -3.71
N TRP A 658 24.75 -40.36 -3.70
CA TRP A 658 25.75 -40.43 -4.75
C TRP A 658 25.43 -41.47 -5.83
N MET A 659 25.24 -40.99 -7.05
CA MET A 659 25.14 -41.79 -8.29
C MET A 659 24.07 -42.88 -8.23
N GLN A 660 22.99 -42.64 -7.46
CA GLN A 660 21.83 -43.51 -7.42
C GLN A 660 20.73 -42.96 -8.30
N ASP A 661 20.12 -43.84 -9.10
CA ASP A 661 18.99 -43.48 -9.95
C ASP A 661 17.82 -42.96 -9.09
N PRO A 662 17.37 -41.70 -9.29
CA PRO A 662 16.30 -41.09 -8.51
C PRO A 662 14.92 -41.64 -8.89
N LYS A 663 14.81 -42.55 -9.85
CA LYS A 663 13.54 -43.21 -10.25
C LYS A 663 12.44 -42.20 -10.53
N LEU A 664 12.65 -41.38 -11.56
CA LEU A 664 11.66 -40.40 -12.01
C LEU A 664 10.58 -41.09 -12.85
N VAL A 665 9.37 -40.52 -12.84
CA VAL A 665 8.20 -41.06 -13.57
C VAL A 665 8.47 -41.14 -15.06
N ASN A 666 8.87 -40.03 -15.69
CA ASN A 666 9.19 -40.02 -17.12
C ASN A 666 10.20 -38.92 -17.48
N PHE A 667 11.50 -39.23 -17.33
CA PHE A 667 12.59 -38.32 -17.68
C PHE A 667 12.53 -37.82 -19.14
N ALA A 668 12.19 -38.69 -20.09
CA ALA A 668 12.16 -38.33 -21.52
C ALA A 668 10.99 -37.39 -21.87
N GLY A 669 9.88 -37.48 -21.12
CA GLY A 669 8.74 -36.58 -21.21
C GLY A 669 8.82 -35.37 -20.26
N LEU A 670 9.98 -35.11 -19.65
CA LEU A 670 10.20 -34.02 -18.70
C LEU A 670 9.31 -34.08 -17.43
N ASP A 671 8.87 -35.28 -17.06
CA ASP A 671 8.16 -35.54 -15.81
C ASP A 671 9.16 -36.04 -14.75
N PHE A 672 9.53 -35.14 -13.85
CA PHE A 672 10.52 -35.38 -12.81
C PHE A 672 9.90 -35.74 -11.44
N HIS A 673 8.61 -36.11 -11.41
CA HIS A 673 8.01 -36.68 -10.20
C HIS A 673 8.72 -37.97 -9.80
N LEU A 674 8.69 -38.28 -8.50
CA LEU A 674 9.35 -39.45 -7.93
C LEU A 674 8.45 -40.68 -8.03
N LEU A 675 8.99 -41.81 -8.49
CA LEU A 675 8.37 -43.12 -8.30
C LEU A 675 8.56 -43.55 -6.84
N GLY A 676 7.61 -44.31 -6.28
CA GLY A 676 7.67 -44.76 -4.87
C GLY A 676 8.84 -45.67 -4.50
N THR A 677 9.68 -46.07 -5.47
CA THR A 677 10.95 -46.77 -5.23
C THR A 677 12.16 -45.83 -5.24
N SER A 678 11.95 -44.52 -5.33
CA SER A 678 13.01 -43.54 -5.36
C SER A 678 13.77 -43.51 -4.04
N LEU A 679 15.09 -43.44 -4.13
CA LEU A 679 15.96 -43.34 -2.96
C LEU A 679 16.06 -41.92 -2.42
N VAL A 680 15.54 -40.92 -3.14
CA VAL A 680 15.54 -39.53 -2.69
C VAL A 680 14.36 -39.19 -1.78
N ILE A 681 13.44 -40.13 -1.58
CA ILE A 681 12.28 -40.02 -0.69
C ILE A 681 12.71 -40.10 0.78
N ASP A 682 12.20 -39.18 1.62
CA ASP A 682 12.49 -39.03 3.04
C ASP A 682 13.99 -38.85 3.36
N LYS A 683 14.79 -38.29 2.44
CA LYS A 683 16.27 -38.12 2.59
C LYS A 683 16.75 -36.68 2.69
N GLY A 684 15.88 -35.72 2.40
CA GLY A 684 16.13 -34.31 2.61
C GLY A 684 16.06 -33.93 4.09
N ILE A 685 16.42 -32.68 4.37
CA ILE A 685 16.29 -32.05 5.68
C ILE A 685 15.31 -30.87 5.64
N ASP A 686 14.90 -30.37 6.81
CA ASP A 686 14.11 -29.13 6.89
C ASP A 686 14.96 -27.94 6.41
N SER A 687 14.60 -27.39 5.26
CA SER A 687 15.20 -26.23 4.60
C SER A 687 14.32 -24.98 4.70
N ALA A 688 13.28 -24.98 5.56
CA ALA A 688 12.24 -23.97 5.64
C ALA A 688 11.42 -23.77 4.34
N VAL A 689 11.33 -24.82 3.53
CA VAL A 689 10.48 -24.90 2.34
C VAL A 689 9.26 -25.78 2.65
N ASN A 690 8.08 -25.17 2.69
CA ASN A 690 6.87 -25.81 3.26
C ASN A 690 5.96 -26.46 2.21
N THR A 691 6.19 -26.23 0.93
CA THR A 691 5.47 -26.84 -0.19
C THR A 691 6.45 -27.28 -1.26
N ASP A 692 6.08 -28.20 -2.13
CA ASP A 692 6.85 -28.59 -3.31
C ASP A 692 6.45 -27.77 -4.55
N PHE A 693 6.95 -28.16 -5.72
CA PHE A 693 6.65 -27.52 -7.00
C PHE A 693 5.15 -27.55 -7.36
N ASP A 694 4.45 -28.62 -7.02
CA ASP A 694 3.00 -28.78 -7.25
C ASP A 694 2.14 -28.15 -6.15
N GLY A 695 2.76 -27.52 -5.15
CA GLY A 695 2.08 -26.96 -4.00
C GLY A 695 1.73 -27.99 -2.91
N MET A 696 2.23 -29.22 -3.00
CA MET A 696 2.03 -30.25 -1.99
C MET A 696 2.81 -29.92 -0.71
N PRO A 697 2.22 -30.05 0.50
CA PRO A 697 2.92 -29.72 1.73
C PRO A 697 4.15 -30.59 1.97
N ARG A 698 5.22 -30.02 2.51
CA ARG A 698 6.41 -30.77 2.93
C ARG A 698 6.51 -30.86 4.46
N PRO A 699 6.98 -31.98 5.03
CA PRO A 699 7.20 -33.26 4.35
C PRO A 699 5.88 -34.04 4.15
N GLN A 700 5.83 -34.89 3.13
CA GLN A 700 4.90 -36.01 3.04
C GLN A 700 5.63 -37.28 3.46
N GLY A 701 5.17 -37.91 4.53
CA GLY A 701 5.79 -39.14 5.04
C GLY A 701 6.70 -38.92 6.24
N ALA A 702 7.87 -39.55 6.25
CA ALA A 702 8.76 -39.61 7.41
C ALA A 702 9.82 -38.50 7.42
N GLY A 703 10.10 -37.88 6.28
CA GLY A 703 11.08 -36.82 6.10
C GLY A 703 10.83 -36.04 4.81
N PHE A 704 11.67 -35.05 4.55
CA PHE A 704 11.59 -34.23 3.33
C PHE A 704 12.18 -35.01 2.15
N ASP A 705 11.70 -34.75 0.94
CA ASP A 705 12.30 -35.31 -0.27
C ASP A 705 13.37 -34.37 -0.85
N ILE A 706 14.38 -34.96 -1.51
CA ILE A 706 15.38 -34.22 -2.27
C ILE A 706 14.84 -33.94 -3.67
N GLY A 707 14.89 -32.68 -4.10
CA GLY A 707 14.40 -32.19 -5.38
C GLY A 707 13.18 -31.27 -5.27
N ALA A 708 12.67 -30.84 -6.43
CA ALA A 708 11.54 -29.92 -6.54
C ALA A 708 10.19 -30.52 -6.16
N TYR A 709 10.06 -31.85 -6.19
CA TYR A 709 8.82 -32.57 -5.85
C TYR A 709 8.90 -33.25 -4.48
N GLU A 710 7.74 -33.45 -3.88
CA GLU A 710 7.51 -34.25 -2.68
C GLU A 710 6.63 -35.46 -3.03
N PHE A 711 7.03 -36.66 -2.62
CA PHE A 711 6.34 -37.90 -2.93
C PHE A 711 5.11 -38.10 -2.03
N VAL A 712 3.95 -38.21 -2.65
CA VAL A 712 2.67 -38.37 -1.94
C VAL A 712 2.27 -39.84 -1.84
N ILE A 713 2.20 -40.37 -0.62
CA ILE A 713 1.99 -41.82 -0.33
C ILE A 713 0.56 -42.32 -0.67
N ASN A 714 -0.39 -41.42 -0.93
CA ASN A 714 -1.83 -41.75 -1.10
C ASN A 714 -2.46 -41.35 -2.44
N SER A 715 -1.68 -40.95 -3.43
CA SER A 715 -2.27 -40.75 -4.76
C SER A 715 -2.39 -42.13 -5.44
N PRO A 716 -3.58 -42.57 -5.91
CA PRO A 716 -3.59 -43.49 -7.05
C PRO A 716 -2.67 -42.85 -8.10
N SER A 717 -1.85 -43.65 -8.77
CA SER A 717 -0.96 -43.20 -9.84
C SER A 717 -1.63 -42.04 -10.60
N PRO A 718 -0.96 -40.89 -10.83
CA PRO A 718 -1.49 -39.98 -11.83
C PRO A 718 -1.66 -40.84 -13.08
N THR A 719 -2.92 -41.08 -13.43
CA THR A 719 -3.22 -41.31 -14.83
C THR A 719 -2.80 -40.00 -15.47
N PRO A 720 -2.07 -40.01 -16.60
CA PRO A 720 -1.72 -38.78 -17.28
C PRO A 720 -2.95 -37.88 -17.25
N SER A 721 -2.82 -36.62 -16.81
CA SER A 721 -3.93 -35.70 -16.91
C SER A 721 -4.46 -35.86 -18.33
N PRO A 722 -5.73 -36.27 -18.49
CA PRO A 722 -6.28 -36.38 -19.82
C PRO A 722 -6.08 -35.01 -20.48
N PRO A 723 -5.89 -34.97 -21.80
CA PRO A 723 -5.95 -33.72 -22.54
C PRO A 723 -7.13 -32.90 -22.02
N PRO A 724 -7.03 -31.56 -21.94
CA PRO A 724 -8.19 -30.74 -21.64
C PRO A 724 -9.37 -31.25 -22.49
N PRO A 725 -10.58 -31.40 -21.91
CA PRO A 725 -11.72 -31.88 -22.66
C PRO A 725 -11.81 -31.09 -23.96
N PRO A 726 -12.03 -31.74 -25.11
CA PRO A 726 -12.20 -31.01 -26.37
C PRO A 726 -13.28 -29.94 -26.17
N GLU A 727 -13.13 -28.77 -26.78
CA GLU A 727 -14.11 -27.67 -26.63
C GLU A 727 -15.53 -28.10 -27.06
N THR A 728 -15.62 -29.21 -27.79
CA THR A 728 -16.85 -29.85 -28.24
C THR A 728 -17.52 -30.78 -27.22
N ASP A 729 -16.93 -30.99 -26.04
CA ASP A 729 -17.54 -31.69 -24.89
C ASP A 729 -18.59 -30.78 -24.22
N LEU A 730 -19.87 -31.01 -24.53
CA LEU A 730 -21.00 -30.21 -24.08
C LEU A 730 -21.70 -30.80 -22.84
N ASP A 731 -21.48 -32.07 -22.52
CA ASP A 731 -22.09 -32.73 -21.36
C ASP A 731 -21.13 -33.00 -20.18
N SER A 732 -19.86 -32.61 -20.36
CA SER A 732 -18.77 -32.66 -19.37
C SER A 732 -18.36 -34.07 -18.96
N ASP A 733 -18.46 -35.03 -19.89
CA ASP A 733 -18.02 -36.42 -19.67
C ASP A 733 -16.59 -36.72 -20.18
N GLN A 734 -15.91 -35.71 -20.71
CA GLN A 734 -14.53 -35.70 -21.22
C GLN A 734 -14.33 -36.38 -22.58
N ASP A 735 -15.38 -36.64 -23.34
CA ASP A 735 -15.27 -37.02 -24.75
C ASP A 735 -16.16 -36.17 -25.67
N THR A 736 -16.06 -36.41 -26.98
CA THR A 736 -16.95 -35.79 -27.97
C THR A 736 -17.66 -36.91 -28.70
N ASP A 737 -18.94 -37.08 -28.43
CA ASP A 737 -19.71 -38.22 -28.89
C ASP A 737 -21.10 -37.83 -29.44
N PHE A 738 -22.01 -38.81 -29.46
CA PHE A 738 -23.36 -38.60 -29.98
C PHE A 738 -24.25 -37.74 -29.06
N LEU A 739 -23.97 -37.70 -27.76
CA LEU A 739 -24.66 -36.84 -26.79
C LEU A 739 -24.33 -35.36 -27.04
N ASP A 740 -23.08 -35.02 -27.33
CA ASP A 740 -22.68 -33.65 -27.70
C ASP A 740 -23.31 -33.21 -29.01
N LEU A 741 -23.40 -34.12 -29.98
CA LEU A 741 -24.10 -33.84 -31.22
C LEU A 741 -25.60 -33.53 -30.98
N ILE A 742 -26.23 -34.22 -30.04
CA ILE A 742 -27.62 -33.93 -29.64
C ILE A 742 -27.69 -32.54 -28.99
N LEU A 743 -26.77 -32.21 -28.08
CA LEU A 743 -26.73 -30.92 -27.39
C LEU A 743 -26.48 -29.75 -28.36
N LEU A 744 -25.60 -29.92 -29.34
CA LEU A 744 -25.38 -28.95 -30.42
C LEU A 744 -26.64 -28.74 -31.27
N ILE A 745 -27.35 -29.81 -31.64
CA ILE A 745 -28.61 -29.70 -32.40
C ILE A 745 -29.69 -28.97 -31.58
N LEU A 746 -29.71 -29.17 -30.26
CA LEU A 746 -30.64 -28.47 -29.36
C LEU A 746 -30.30 -26.98 -29.21
N GLY A 747 -29.04 -26.59 -29.39
CA GLY A 747 -28.55 -25.22 -29.39
C GLY A 747 -28.61 -24.49 -30.73
N PHE A 748 -28.96 -25.17 -31.83
CA PHE A 748 -28.84 -24.60 -33.18
C PHE A 748 -29.66 -23.32 -33.37
N GLY A 749 -28.99 -22.22 -33.74
CA GLY A 749 -29.57 -20.90 -33.93
C GLY A 749 -29.77 -20.05 -32.66
N VAL A 750 -29.27 -20.50 -31.50
CA VAL A 750 -29.14 -19.69 -30.28
C VAL A 750 -27.67 -19.60 -29.87
N GLY A 751 -27.28 -18.56 -29.12
CA GLY A 751 -25.93 -18.50 -28.52
C GLY A 751 -25.83 -19.36 -27.27
N GLY A 752 -24.62 -19.78 -26.88
CA GLY A 752 -24.41 -20.60 -25.69
C GLY A 752 -23.17 -21.49 -25.80
N LEU A 753 -23.09 -22.51 -24.94
CA LEU A 753 -21.92 -23.37 -24.78
C LEU A 753 -21.51 -24.15 -26.06
N ALA A 754 -22.40 -24.26 -27.06
CA ALA A 754 -22.15 -24.96 -28.32
C ALA A 754 -21.68 -24.04 -29.48
N ASP A 755 -21.41 -22.76 -29.20
CA ASP A 755 -20.90 -21.77 -30.18
C ASP A 755 -19.36 -21.75 -30.11
N PHE A 756 -18.75 -22.78 -30.68
CA PHE A 756 -17.31 -23.05 -30.65
C PHE A 756 -16.50 -22.02 -31.45
N ASN A 757 -17.10 -21.40 -32.46
CA ASN A 757 -16.46 -20.34 -33.24
C ASN A 757 -16.73 -18.91 -32.70
N HIS A 758 -17.48 -18.81 -31.61
CA HIS A 758 -17.80 -17.58 -30.88
C HIS A 758 -18.42 -16.47 -31.75
N THR A 759 -19.25 -16.85 -32.72
CA THR A 759 -19.95 -15.88 -33.60
C THR A 759 -21.24 -15.34 -33.00
N GLY A 760 -21.66 -15.86 -31.84
CA GLY A 760 -22.89 -15.51 -31.14
C GLY A 760 -24.07 -16.41 -31.50
N LEU A 761 -23.88 -17.42 -32.35
CA LEU A 761 -24.90 -18.36 -32.80
C LEU A 761 -24.28 -19.74 -33.04
N VAL A 762 -24.93 -20.79 -32.55
CA VAL A 762 -24.61 -22.17 -32.95
C VAL A 762 -25.10 -22.41 -34.37
N ASP A 763 -24.19 -22.65 -35.31
CA ASP A 763 -24.50 -22.85 -36.72
C ASP A 763 -23.76 -24.05 -37.37
N LEU A 764 -23.74 -24.07 -38.71
CA LEU A 764 -23.16 -25.18 -39.47
C LEU A 764 -21.64 -25.28 -39.31
N PHE A 765 -20.97 -24.19 -38.95
CA PHE A 765 -19.53 -24.17 -38.70
C PHE A 765 -19.19 -24.83 -37.35
N ASP A 766 -20.03 -24.65 -36.32
CA ASP A 766 -19.91 -25.34 -35.03
C ASP A 766 -20.19 -26.85 -35.18
N PHE A 767 -21.19 -27.20 -36.01
CA PHE A 767 -21.43 -28.59 -36.38
C PHE A 767 -20.21 -29.21 -37.06
N ASN A 768 -19.52 -28.46 -37.93
CA ASN A 768 -18.31 -28.94 -38.58
C ASN A 768 -17.16 -29.14 -37.60
N ALA A 769 -17.00 -28.26 -36.60
CA ALA A 769 -15.99 -28.41 -35.55
C ALA A 769 -16.24 -29.70 -34.73
N LEU A 770 -17.47 -29.91 -34.27
CA LEU A 770 -17.87 -31.11 -33.54
C LEU A 770 -17.68 -32.39 -34.36
N ILE A 771 -18.02 -32.39 -35.65
CA ILE A 771 -17.83 -33.56 -36.51
C ILE A 771 -16.35 -33.83 -36.82
N GLN A 772 -15.48 -32.80 -36.89
CA GLN A 772 -14.04 -33.02 -37.03
C GLN A 772 -13.48 -33.74 -35.80
N ASP A 773 -13.92 -33.36 -34.60
CA ASP A 773 -13.47 -34.01 -33.36
C ASP A 773 -14.04 -35.42 -33.17
N ILE A 774 -15.25 -35.72 -33.68
CA ILE A 774 -15.78 -37.10 -33.73
C ILE A 774 -15.00 -38.01 -34.70
N ILE A 775 -14.42 -37.45 -35.77
CA ILE A 775 -13.76 -38.21 -36.84
C ILE A 775 -12.27 -38.47 -36.55
N ASN A 776 -11.63 -37.58 -35.78
CA ASN A 776 -10.24 -37.68 -35.36
C ASN A 776 -10.07 -38.63 -34.16
#